data_AF-A0AAV4ZF34-F1
#
_entry.id   AF-A0AAV4ZF34-F1
#
_cell.length_a   1.000
_cell.length_b   1.000
_cell.length_c   1.000
_cell.angle_alpha   90.00
_cell.angle_beta   90.00
_cell.angle_gamma   90.00
#
_symmetry.space_group_name_H-M   'P 1'
#
loop_
_entity.id
_entity.type
_entity.pdbx_description
1 polymer ?
#
loop_
_entity_poly.entity_id
_entity_poly.type
_entity_poly.pdbx_seq_one_letter_code
_entity_poly.pdbx_strand_id
1 'polypeptide(L)'
;MTDRLFDGTSVQGLNLLAFLDWARSSNAVLRAGTGGGAADEGRHESLQRFGLLALPPVQRSAVWRPRQVVDLWDSLLRGLPIGSFFLMARGADDVAQGRDFGSNGRIASIARAGFDLFDGQQRTRAMLLGVCGPDLDRRCLWVDLAMGAKLRLHLTSASQPFGYDPSTGQKLSRSDRAKARAAFDGEVTLTVACGGAGETRAAYDHEILDLILAEPDGQRDLPRPYKASGCTYRLDELLAAWRAAHVSTGAGADGLARLIAARAPGEDTRPALAELATAFARVADGEVALMHIDPRRFAGGGETAHESLLMLFDRIGAGGTPLSNDERLFSILKHHDPRVHNAVLGIHTAVGRVMAPTKIVVTALRIANALSSAGGTGLPDVAGFARMMSERVPQTASFRDALSQLIPTDGEAADSALLTQAFRAACTLLEYAPASDAAAGSNPNGLPRTALVDLPTELWQVVLFWVVCGLRAGLTVADLCAARGELLRFALFWRLCVYNDGRAAAWSLKVLQEHQQTCTFPGRNLYRLCVGDADGERCANRLLPADVMTRFLVADPPAPAWRSAKERFACDEAPVGYEALASAWWWSARRLLPWLQRDYVASAFPHYDPLSDRDDDLPYDLDHLCPHADWGAHWAGLSGRIDAPAGIASAMRGWRSLLGNGIGNLRIVDASVNRGDGDIPLPAKVPGLADTQLTQEAAAAMAAMALDPAGRAMWLAASTPDGRWDEARLAAFQNAVERRSAELYRRYFEDLEFASWLQADGVGQNASREHEA
;
A
#
# COMPACT_ATOMS: atom_id res chain seq x y z
N MET A 1 19.30 21.45 35.26
CA MET A 1 19.86 20.18 35.81
C MET A 1 20.14 19.12 34.73
N THR A 2 20.11 19.45 33.43
CA THR A 2 19.91 18.49 32.32
C THR A 2 21.15 18.14 31.48
N ASP A 3 22.30 18.76 31.70
CA ASP A 3 23.51 18.55 30.87
C ASP A 3 24.46 17.46 31.43
N ARG A 4 24.08 16.76 32.52
CA ARG A 4 24.94 15.77 33.19
C ARG A 4 25.42 14.62 32.29
N LEU A 5 24.69 14.30 31.22
CA LEU A 5 25.11 13.27 30.27
C LEU A 5 26.35 13.69 29.47
N PHE A 6 26.51 15.00 29.25
CA PHE A 6 27.52 15.61 28.40
C PHE A 6 28.40 16.60 29.18
N ASP A 7 28.54 16.46 30.52
CA ASP A 7 29.26 17.39 31.41
C ASP A 7 30.60 17.88 30.81
N GLY A 8 30.57 19.02 30.12
CA GLY A 8 31.73 19.64 29.47
C GLY A 8 32.21 19.02 28.14
N THR A 9 31.53 18.01 27.57
CA THR A 9 31.89 17.36 26.30
C THR A 9 30.74 17.41 25.29
N SER A 10 31.04 17.29 23.99
CA SER A 10 30.00 17.16 22.96
C SER A 10 29.77 15.71 22.50
N VAL A 11 30.55 14.77 23.04
CA VAL A 11 30.51 13.35 22.70
C VAL A 11 30.65 12.53 23.98
N GLN A 12 29.78 11.53 24.15
CA GLN A 12 29.77 10.63 25.30
C GLN A 12 29.53 9.19 24.82
N GLY A 13 30.33 8.24 25.30
CA GLY A 13 30.05 6.81 25.14
C GLY A 13 28.99 6.35 26.14
N LEU A 14 28.04 5.54 25.71
CA LEU A 14 27.09 4.86 26.59
C LEU A 14 27.03 3.37 26.25
N ASN A 15 27.04 2.52 27.26
CA ASN A 15 26.83 1.09 27.09
C ASN A 15 25.53 0.80 26.30
N LEU A 16 25.59 -0.11 25.34
CA LEU A 16 24.47 -0.40 24.44
C LEU A 16 23.23 -0.90 25.18
N LEU A 17 23.38 -1.82 26.15
CA LEU A 17 22.23 -2.30 26.92
C LEU A 17 21.63 -1.18 27.79
N ALA A 18 22.47 -0.31 28.36
CA ALA A 18 21.99 0.86 29.09
C ALA A 18 21.22 1.84 28.19
N PHE A 19 21.68 2.07 26.96
CA PHE A 19 20.95 2.85 25.96
C PHE A 19 19.60 2.21 25.60
N LEU A 20 19.55 0.89 25.43
CA LEU A 20 18.31 0.18 25.14
C LEU A 20 17.32 0.21 26.30
N ASP A 21 17.79 0.09 27.55
CA ASP A 21 16.93 0.21 28.73
C ASP A 21 16.39 1.63 28.87
N TRP A 22 17.19 2.64 28.55
CA TRP A 22 16.77 4.03 28.50
C TRP A 22 15.69 4.26 27.43
N ALA A 23 15.93 3.79 26.20
CA ALA A 23 14.98 3.91 25.10
C ALA A 23 13.68 3.12 25.37
N ARG A 24 13.77 1.90 25.91
CA ARG A 24 12.62 1.05 26.26
C ARG A 24 11.76 1.69 27.34
N SER A 25 12.37 2.17 28.42
CA SER A 25 11.65 2.83 29.52
C SER A 25 10.99 4.11 29.04
N SER A 26 11.68 4.89 28.20
CA SER A 26 11.10 6.11 27.61
C SER A 26 9.91 5.79 26.70
N ASN A 27 10.03 4.73 25.88
CA ASN A 27 8.97 4.25 25.01
C ASN A 27 7.73 3.81 25.80
N ALA A 28 7.91 3.10 26.92
CA ALA A 28 6.81 2.65 27.77
C ALA A 28 6.01 3.84 28.35
N VAL A 29 6.71 4.86 28.89
CA VAL A 29 6.09 6.08 29.42
C VAL A 29 5.35 6.84 28.33
N LEU A 30 5.98 7.06 27.17
CA LEU A 30 5.35 7.77 26.05
C LEU A 30 4.08 7.06 25.54
N ARG A 31 4.08 5.72 25.49
CA ARG A 31 2.91 4.94 25.05
C ARG A 31 1.77 4.91 26.05
N ALA A 32 2.06 5.01 27.35
CA ALA A 32 1.03 5.07 28.38
C ALA A 32 0.23 6.38 28.35
N GLY A 33 0.67 7.40 27.59
CA GLY A 33 0.01 8.70 27.49
C GLY A 33 0.08 9.53 28.78
N THR A 34 0.70 8.99 29.83
CA THR A 34 1.09 9.73 31.02
C THR A 34 2.27 10.61 30.60
N GLY A 35 2.04 11.90 30.36
CA GLY A 35 3.06 12.88 30.00
C GLY A 35 4.12 13.14 31.09
N GLY A 36 4.66 12.08 31.70
CA GLY A 36 5.66 12.12 32.75
C GLY A 36 5.15 12.62 34.10
N GLY A 37 3.93 12.24 34.52
CA GLY A 37 3.46 12.55 35.88
C GLY A 37 4.37 11.93 36.95
N ALA A 38 4.61 12.65 38.05
CA ALA A 38 5.55 12.31 39.12
C ALA A 38 5.36 10.91 39.76
N ALA A 39 4.18 10.28 39.58
CA ALA A 39 3.87 8.97 40.15
C ALA A 39 4.70 7.80 39.58
N ASP A 40 5.38 7.97 38.43
CA ASP A 40 6.17 6.92 37.78
C ASP A 40 7.70 7.08 37.96
N GLU A 41 8.14 8.15 38.63
CA GLU A 41 9.56 8.47 38.84
C GLU A 41 10.31 7.41 39.64
N GLY A 42 9.62 6.64 40.48
CA GLY A 42 10.22 5.62 41.35
C GLY A 42 10.51 4.26 40.68
N ARG A 43 10.04 4.00 39.45
CA ARG A 43 10.07 2.65 38.85
C ARG A 43 11.19 2.38 37.85
N HIS A 44 11.79 3.42 37.24
CA HIS A 44 12.75 3.26 36.14
C HIS A 44 14.06 4.04 36.38
N GLU A 45 15.12 3.34 36.80
CA GLU A 45 16.46 3.90 37.09
C GLU A 45 17.05 4.69 35.92
N SER A 46 16.89 4.21 34.68
CA SER A 46 17.40 4.88 33.48
C SER A 46 16.77 6.26 33.25
N LEU A 47 15.48 6.43 33.56
CA LEU A 47 14.78 7.70 33.43
C LEU A 47 15.19 8.70 34.52
N GLN A 48 15.55 8.23 35.72
CA GLN A 48 16.12 9.07 36.76
C GLN A 48 17.51 9.58 36.36
N ARG A 49 18.29 8.71 35.70
CA ARG A 49 19.66 9.02 35.31
C ARG A 49 19.76 9.92 34.08
N PHE A 50 18.96 9.66 33.05
CA PHE A 50 19.11 10.30 31.73
C PHE A 50 17.91 11.15 31.29
N GLY A 51 16.80 11.14 32.05
CA GLY A 51 15.55 11.76 31.63
C GLY A 51 14.83 10.95 30.54
N LEU A 52 13.88 11.56 29.85
CA LEU A 52 13.09 10.90 28.79
C LEU A 52 13.81 10.97 27.43
N LEU A 53 13.90 9.86 26.70
CA LEU A 53 14.33 9.85 25.29
C LEU A 53 13.10 9.80 24.37
N ALA A 54 12.95 10.75 23.45
CA ALA A 54 11.82 10.76 22.51
C ALA A 54 12.28 11.04 21.07
N LEU A 55 11.44 10.68 20.11
CA LEU A 55 11.63 11.09 18.72
C LEU A 55 10.98 12.47 18.50
N PRO A 56 11.69 13.43 17.89
CA PRO A 56 11.11 14.73 17.60
C PRO A 56 10.02 14.64 16.51
N PRO A 57 8.95 15.46 16.56
CA PRO A 57 7.83 15.44 15.61
C PRO A 57 8.24 15.52 14.13
N VAL A 58 9.29 16.30 13.85
CA VAL A 58 9.78 16.57 12.48
C VAL A 58 10.23 15.30 11.74
N GLN A 59 10.64 14.25 12.46
CA GLN A 59 11.16 13.02 11.85
C GLN A 59 10.11 12.25 11.02
N ARG A 60 10.55 11.67 9.91
CA ARG A 60 9.68 10.80 9.10
C ARG A 60 9.33 9.49 9.81
N SER A 61 8.37 8.77 9.25
CA SER A 61 8.04 7.40 9.68
C SER A 61 9.22 6.43 9.47
N ALA A 62 9.17 5.28 10.14
CA ALA A 62 10.19 4.25 9.96
C ALA A 62 10.13 3.64 8.54
N VAL A 63 11.29 3.46 7.91
CA VAL A 63 11.38 3.01 6.50
C VAL A 63 12.28 1.78 6.31
N TRP A 64 12.92 1.28 7.36
CA TRP A 64 13.80 0.12 7.24
C TRP A 64 13.02 -1.15 6.92
N ARG A 65 13.47 -1.85 5.88
CA ARG A 65 12.94 -3.16 5.45
C ARG A 65 13.39 -4.27 6.42
N PRO A 66 12.70 -5.42 6.43
CA PRO A 66 13.05 -6.56 7.28
C PRO A 66 14.54 -6.95 7.22
N ARG A 67 15.14 -6.99 6.02
CA ARG A 67 16.57 -7.29 5.83
C ARG A 67 17.49 -6.37 6.64
N GLN A 68 17.22 -5.06 6.64
CA GLN A 68 18.05 -4.07 7.32
C GLN A 68 18.00 -4.23 8.85
N VAL A 69 16.83 -4.61 9.37
CA VAL A 69 16.66 -4.90 10.80
C VAL A 69 17.43 -6.16 11.19
N VAL A 70 17.34 -7.21 10.37
CA VAL A 70 18.09 -8.46 10.56
C VAL A 70 19.59 -8.22 10.48
N ASP A 71 20.08 -7.49 9.48
CA ASP A 71 21.51 -7.21 9.30
C ASP A 71 22.10 -6.36 10.43
N LEU A 72 21.31 -5.43 11.01
CA LEU A 72 21.74 -4.69 12.19
C LEU A 72 21.96 -5.64 13.38
N TRP A 73 21.03 -6.56 13.63
CA TRP A 73 21.18 -7.51 14.73
C TRP A 73 22.30 -8.53 14.49
N ASP A 74 22.51 -9.00 13.26
CA ASP A 74 23.68 -9.83 12.92
C ASP A 74 24.98 -9.07 13.20
N SER A 75 25.04 -7.78 12.86
CA SER A 75 26.20 -6.92 13.15
C SER A 75 26.44 -6.75 14.66
N LEU A 76 25.37 -6.55 15.43
CA LEU A 76 25.42 -6.45 16.89
C LEU A 76 25.93 -7.72 17.56
N LEU A 77 25.42 -8.89 17.15
CA LEU A 77 25.85 -10.20 17.68
C LEU A 77 27.32 -10.52 17.35
N ARG A 78 27.86 -9.88 16.31
CA ARG A 78 29.29 -9.95 15.94
C ARG A 78 30.16 -8.93 16.67
N GLY A 79 29.58 -8.02 17.44
CA GLY A 79 30.30 -6.96 18.15
C GLY A 79 30.75 -5.81 17.24
N LEU A 80 30.10 -5.61 16.09
CA LEU A 80 30.40 -4.47 15.23
C LEU A 80 29.86 -3.17 15.84
N PRO A 81 30.60 -2.04 15.74
CA PRO A 81 30.14 -0.77 16.27
C PRO A 81 28.93 -0.24 15.48
N ILE A 82 27.95 0.35 16.18
CA ILE A 82 26.70 0.81 15.56
C ILE A 82 26.68 2.30 15.17
N GLY A 83 27.83 2.97 15.28
CA GLY A 83 28.02 4.38 14.93
C GLY A 83 27.51 5.35 15.99
N SER A 84 27.22 6.58 15.57
CA SER A 84 26.81 7.67 16.45
C SER A 84 25.31 7.96 16.41
N PHE A 85 24.81 8.55 17.49
CA PHE A 85 23.44 9.02 17.67
C PHE A 85 23.47 10.49 18.08
N PHE A 86 22.63 11.30 17.46
CA PHE A 86 22.60 12.73 17.73
C PHE A 86 21.45 13.07 18.67
N LEU A 87 21.78 13.70 19.79
CA LEU A 87 20.85 14.05 20.85
C LEU A 87 20.78 15.57 21.03
N MET A 88 19.58 16.06 21.28
CA MET A 88 19.34 17.45 21.67
C MET A 88 18.70 17.48 23.06
N ALA A 89 19.31 18.22 23.99
CA ALA A 89 18.79 18.33 25.34
C ALA A 89 17.46 19.09 25.37
N ARG A 90 16.51 18.61 26.17
CA ARG A 90 15.24 19.25 26.50
C ARG A 90 15.22 19.64 27.98
N GLY A 91 14.81 20.88 28.26
CA GLY A 91 14.64 21.40 29.63
C GLY A 91 13.45 20.77 30.35
N ALA A 92 13.38 20.95 31.68
CA ALA A 92 12.21 20.55 32.48
C ALA A 92 11.07 21.58 32.41
N ASP A 93 11.42 22.86 32.17
CA ASP A 93 10.47 23.97 32.12
C ASP A 93 9.78 24.10 30.75
N ASP A 94 10.23 23.35 29.76
CA ASP A 94 9.67 23.34 28.40
C ASP A 94 8.68 22.19 28.23
N VAL A 95 7.42 22.50 27.94
CA VAL A 95 6.48 21.49 27.43
C VAL A 95 6.83 21.19 25.98
N ALA A 96 7.62 20.14 25.77
CA ALA A 96 8.00 19.68 24.46
C ALA A 96 6.95 18.75 23.85
N GLN A 97 6.99 18.56 22.53
CA GLN A 97 6.21 17.55 21.82
C GLN A 97 7.14 16.46 21.34
N GLY A 98 6.81 15.19 21.57
CA GLY A 98 7.63 14.07 21.12
C GLY A 98 6.82 12.80 20.91
N ARG A 99 7.46 11.81 20.29
CA ARG A 99 6.82 10.56 19.87
C ARG A 99 7.60 9.36 20.39
N ASP A 100 6.86 8.28 20.64
CA ASP A 100 7.44 6.97 20.94
C ASP A 100 8.13 6.33 19.71
N PHE A 101 8.80 5.20 19.95
CA PHE A 101 9.56 4.46 18.94
C PHE A 101 8.70 3.44 18.16
N GLY A 102 7.40 3.36 18.40
CA GLY A 102 6.43 2.51 17.69
C GLY A 102 6.11 3.00 16.27
N SER A 103 5.58 2.10 15.43
CA SER A 103 5.16 2.38 14.04
C SER A 103 4.06 3.44 13.97
N ASN A 104 3.09 3.35 14.86
CA ASN A 104 1.92 4.22 14.92
C ASN A 104 1.99 5.19 16.11
N GLY A 105 3.21 5.50 16.60
CA GLY A 105 3.39 6.37 17.76
C GLY A 105 2.68 7.70 17.58
N ARG A 106 1.90 8.10 18.59
CA ARG A 106 1.24 9.40 18.63
C ARG A 106 2.18 10.42 19.25
N ILE A 107 2.05 11.68 18.83
CA ILE A 107 2.74 12.78 19.49
C ILE A 107 2.07 13.04 20.82
N ALA A 108 2.86 13.12 21.87
CA ALA A 108 2.44 13.42 23.22
C ALA A 108 3.20 14.65 23.74
N SER A 109 2.54 15.37 24.65
CA SER A 109 3.19 16.45 25.40
C SER A 109 4.12 15.85 26.45
N ILE A 110 5.34 16.36 26.52
CA ILE A 110 6.40 15.91 27.40
C ILE A 110 6.73 17.07 28.34
N ALA A 111 6.35 16.94 29.61
CA ALA A 111 6.69 17.88 30.68
C ALA A 111 7.90 17.42 31.50
N ARG A 112 8.83 16.70 30.85
CA ARG A 112 9.98 16.07 31.50
C ARG A 112 11.26 16.37 30.75
N ALA A 113 12.29 16.75 31.50
CA ALA A 113 13.66 16.84 31.06
C ALA A 113 14.14 15.56 30.35
N GLY A 114 15.02 15.71 29.37
CA GLY A 114 15.59 14.57 28.65
C GLY A 114 16.18 14.96 27.31
N PHE A 115 16.04 14.08 26.32
CA PHE A 115 16.68 14.24 25.02
C PHE A 115 15.76 13.89 23.84
N ASP A 116 15.83 14.67 22.77
CA ASP A 116 15.31 14.34 21.45
C ASP A 116 16.38 13.59 20.65
N LEU A 117 16.01 12.45 20.07
CA LEU A 117 16.87 11.69 19.18
C LEU A 117 16.74 12.20 17.75
N PHE A 118 17.68 13.02 17.28
CA PHE A 118 17.64 13.64 15.95
C PHE A 118 18.14 12.72 14.83
N ASP A 119 19.09 11.83 15.14
CA ASP A 119 19.56 10.78 14.23
C ASP A 119 19.70 9.44 14.94
N GLY A 120 19.53 8.36 14.19
CA GLY A 120 19.57 7.00 14.69
C GLY A 120 18.20 6.41 14.99
N GLN A 121 17.11 7.11 14.66
CA GLN A 121 15.72 6.62 14.78
C GLN A 121 15.56 5.18 14.28
N GLN A 122 15.98 4.89 13.05
CA GLN A 122 15.79 3.56 12.45
C GLN A 122 16.60 2.49 13.19
N ARG A 123 17.84 2.82 13.60
CA ARG A 123 18.72 1.96 14.40
C ARG A 123 18.10 1.66 15.76
N THR A 124 17.72 2.69 16.52
CA THR A 124 17.09 2.53 17.84
C THR A 124 15.83 1.68 17.78
N ARG A 125 14.97 1.88 16.78
CA ARG A 125 13.76 1.08 16.59
C ARG A 125 14.06 -0.39 16.29
N ALA A 126 15.01 -0.63 15.37
CA ALA A 126 15.43 -1.99 15.03
C ALA A 126 16.06 -2.71 16.23
N MET A 127 16.84 -2.02 17.06
CA MET A 127 17.38 -2.59 18.30
C MET A 127 16.29 -2.79 19.36
N LEU A 128 15.35 -1.86 19.54
CA LEU A 128 14.24 -2.06 20.47
C LEU A 128 13.40 -3.29 20.11
N LEU A 129 13.29 -3.62 18.82
CA LEU A 129 12.56 -4.79 18.36
C LEU A 129 13.11 -6.10 18.96
N GLY A 130 14.43 -6.26 19.06
CA GLY A 130 15.02 -7.48 19.63
C GLY A 130 15.00 -7.52 21.16
N VAL A 131 14.54 -6.45 21.83
CA VAL A 131 14.37 -6.40 23.29
C VAL A 131 12.89 -6.45 23.69
N CYS A 132 12.01 -5.84 22.90
CA CYS A 132 10.59 -5.71 23.19
C CYS A 132 9.72 -6.71 22.41
N GLY A 133 10.26 -7.34 21.36
CA GLY A 133 9.54 -8.28 20.51
C GLY A 133 8.24 -7.70 19.92
N PRO A 134 7.16 -8.49 19.84
CA PRO A 134 5.90 -8.15 19.18
C PRO A 134 5.15 -6.97 19.81
N ASP A 135 5.40 -6.67 21.08
CA ASP A 135 4.70 -5.59 21.79
C ASP A 135 5.14 -4.21 21.31
N LEU A 136 6.33 -4.06 20.70
CA LEU A 136 6.80 -2.77 20.18
C LEU A 136 5.93 -2.28 19.03
N ASP A 137 5.85 -3.05 17.95
CA ASP A 137 5.11 -2.70 16.74
C ASP A 137 4.68 -3.91 15.90
N ARG A 138 4.22 -4.99 16.56
CA ARG A 138 3.68 -6.20 15.91
C ARG A 138 4.68 -6.88 14.96
N ARG A 139 5.95 -6.86 15.32
CA ARG A 139 7.04 -7.55 14.63
C ARG A 139 7.82 -8.38 15.62
N CYS A 140 8.41 -9.48 15.19
CA CYS A 140 9.20 -10.34 16.06
C CYS A 140 10.49 -10.77 15.37
N LEU A 141 11.59 -10.75 16.11
CA LEU A 141 12.88 -11.28 15.67
C LEU A 141 13.09 -12.67 16.26
N TRP A 142 13.68 -13.54 15.45
CA TRP A 142 13.89 -14.94 15.80
C TRP A 142 15.33 -15.34 15.50
N VAL A 143 15.85 -16.29 16.27
CA VAL A 143 17.18 -16.89 16.08
C VAL A 143 17.03 -18.40 15.93
N ASP A 144 17.60 -18.96 14.87
CA ASP A 144 17.70 -20.41 14.65
C ASP A 144 18.98 -20.95 15.31
N LEU A 145 18.82 -21.96 16.17
CA LEU A 145 19.87 -22.59 16.97
C LEU A 145 20.21 -24.03 16.52
N ALA A 146 19.72 -24.49 15.37
CA ALA A 146 20.02 -25.82 14.87
C ALA A 146 21.53 -26.02 14.60
N MET A 147 21.99 -27.27 14.72
CA MET A 147 23.39 -27.65 14.58
C MET A 147 23.95 -27.27 13.20
N GLY A 148 25.07 -26.52 13.16
CA GLY A 148 25.72 -26.09 11.91
C GLY A 148 25.14 -24.80 11.29
N ALA A 149 24.08 -24.22 11.88
CA ALA A 149 23.62 -22.89 11.51
C ALA A 149 24.57 -21.82 12.08
N LYS A 150 25.15 -20.97 11.20
CA LYS A 150 25.55 -19.62 11.63
C LYS A 150 24.29 -18.99 12.24
N LEU A 151 24.34 -18.43 13.46
CA LEU A 151 23.21 -17.81 14.17
C LEU A 151 22.29 -17.05 13.21
N ARG A 152 21.26 -17.72 12.69
CA ARG A 152 20.47 -17.21 11.57
C ARG A 152 19.28 -16.46 12.12
N LEU A 153 19.15 -15.21 11.71
CA LEU A 153 18.07 -14.35 12.14
C LEU A 153 16.92 -14.37 11.15
N HIS A 154 15.69 -14.40 11.68
CA HIS A 154 14.46 -14.28 10.92
C HIS A 154 13.60 -13.15 11.51
N LEU A 155 12.67 -12.62 10.72
CA LEU A 155 11.71 -11.61 11.15
C LEU A 155 10.30 -12.03 10.73
N THR A 156 9.33 -11.85 11.62
CA THR A 156 7.89 -11.97 11.35
C THR A 156 7.17 -10.67 11.68
N SER A 157 5.99 -10.44 11.11
CA SER A 157 5.16 -9.26 11.37
C SER A 157 3.67 -9.61 11.33
N ALA A 158 2.79 -8.70 11.79
CA ALA A 158 1.35 -8.93 11.72
C ALA A 158 0.90 -9.28 10.30
N SER A 159 1.33 -8.52 9.30
CA SER A 159 0.96 -8.76 7.91
C SER A 159 1.70 -9.93 7.25
N GLN A 160 2.81 -10.41 7.83
CA GLN A 160 3.56 -11.56 7.34
C GLN A 160 3.91 -12.46 8.55
N PRO A 161 2.91 -13.20 9.09
CA PRO A 161 3.06 -13.95 10.34
C PRO A 161 4.11 -15.05 10.25
N PHE A 162 4.28 -15.64 9.05
CA PHE A 162 5.27 -16.68 8.77
C PHE A 162 6.63 -16.12 8.30
N GLY A 163 6.76 -14.79 8.26
CA GLY A 163 8.03 -14.11 8.03
C GLY A 163 8.33 -13.74 6.59
N TYR A 164 9.59 -13.44 6.36
CA TYR A 164 10.14 -12.91 5.11
C TYR A 164 11.25 -13.83 4.60
N ASP A 165 11.58 -13.72 3.31
CA ASP A 165 12.76 -14.37 2.77
C ASP A 165 14.02 -13.83 3.49
N PRO A 166 14.83 -14.69 4.16
CA PRO A 166 15.95 -14.20 4.97
C PRO A 166 17.07 -13.53 4.15
N SER A 167 17.21 -13.90 2.87
CA SER A 167 18.30 -13.41 2.01
C SER A 167 18.01 -12.06 1.38
N THR A 168 16.73 -11.80 1.04
CA THR A 168 16.29 -10.58 0.36
C THR A 168 15.50 -9.65 1.27
N GLY A 169 14.89 -10.17 2.35
CA GLY A 169 13.92 -9.47 3.18
C GLY A 169 12.61 -9.14 2.48
N GLN A 170 12.34 -9.75 1.32
CA GLN A 170 11.06 -9.62 0.62
C GLN A 170 10.00 -10.51 1.26
N LYS A 171 8.73 -10.20 0.99
CA LYS A 171 7.61 -11.07 1.38
C LYS A 171 7.87 -12.47 0.81
N LEU A 172 7.54 -13.50 1.60
CA LEU A 172 7.57 -14.87 1.10
C LEU A 172 6.69 -14.98 -0.14
N SER A 173 7.09 -15.88 -1.06
CA SER A 173 6.25 -16.18 -2.21
C SER A 173 4.87 -16.63 -1.73
N ARG A 174 3.83 -16.31 -2.50
CA ARG A 174 2.47 -16.77 -2.24
C ARG A 174 2.42 -18.28 -1.95
N SER A 175 3.19 -19.09 -2.68
CA SER A 175 3.28 -20.55 -2.50
C SER A 175 3.89 -20.92 -1.15
N ASP A 176 4.99 -20.27 -0.77
CA ASP A 176 5.64 -20.51 0.52
C ASP A 176 4.73 -20.11 1.69
N ARG A 177 4.00 -18.99 1.60
CA ARG A 177 3.03 -18.61 2.64
C ARG A 177 1.89 -19.61 2.80
N ALA A 178 1.36 -20.13 1.70
CA ALA A 178 0.30 -21.14 1.77
C ALA A 178 0.79 -22.43 2.44
N LYS A 179 2.03 -22.87 2.14
CA LYS A 179 2.64 -24.01 2.82
C LYS A 179 2.89 -23.73 4.31
N ALA A 180 3.34 -22.53 4.64
CA ALA A 180 3.52 -22.10 6.03
C ALA A 180 2.18 -22.11 6.78
N ARG A 181 1.14 -21.59 6.15
CA ARG A 181 -0.21 -21.55 6.70
C ARG A 181 -0.77 -22.95 6.93
N ALA A 182 -0.66 -23.84 5.94
CA ALA A 182 -1.10 -25.23 6.09
C ALA A 182 -0.36 -25.97 7.20
N ALA A 183 0.94 -25.72 7.38
CA ALA A 183 1.71 -26.29 8.48
C ALA A 183 1.25 -25.78 9.85
N PHE A 184 0.91 -24.48 9.95
CA PHE A 184 0.38 -23.87 11.17
C PHE A 184 -1.04 -24.34 11.50
N ASP A 185 -1.95 -24.34 10.52
CA ASP A 185 -3.34 -24.75 10.71
C ASP A 185 -3.46 -26.24 11.08
N GLY A 186 -2.51 -27.07 10.64
CA GLY A 186 -2.41 -28.47 11.04
C GLY A 186 -2.12 -28.67 12.54
N GLU A 187 -1.59 -27.64 13.21
CA GLU A 187 -1.42 -27.59 14.68
C GLU A 187 -2.66 -26.97 15.34
N VAL A 188 -3.13 -25.79 14.85
CA VAL A 188 -4.33 -25.08 15.34
C VAL A 188 -4.91 -24.17 14.24
N THR A 189 -6.21 -24.28 13.92
CA THR A 189 -6.90 -23.32 13.04
C THR A 189 -7.59 -22.22 13.87
N LEU A 190 -7.12 -20.97 13.74
CA LEU A 190 -7.75 -19.82 14.39
C LEU A 190 -9.02 -19.40 13.63
N THR A 191 -10.05 -18.97 14.37
CA THR A 191 -11.33 -18.52 13.81
C THR A 191 -11.69 -17.11 14.28
N VAL A 192 -12.44 -16.39 13.45
CA VAL A 192 -12.92 -15.02 13.67
C VAL A 192 -14.43 -15.01 13.52
N ALA A 193 -15.14 -14.32 14.42
CA ALA A 193 -16.58 -14.13 14.32
C ALA A 193 -16.93 -13.19 13.16
N CYS A 194 -17.83 -13.61 12.29
CA CYS A 194 -18.44 -12.77 11.28
C CYS A 194 -19.62 -12.03 11.90
N GLY A 195 -19.88 -10.77 11.54
CA GLY A 195 -20.91 -9.92 12.15
C GLY A 195 -22.37 -10.40 12.04
N GLY A 196 -22.62 -11.60 11.53
CA GLY A 196 -23.91 -12.31 11.58
C GLY A 196 -24.04 -13.17 12.84
N ALA A 197 -25.26 -13.61 13.16
CA ALA A 197 -25.55 -14.37 14.38
C ALA A 197 -24.79 -15.72 14.45
N GLY A 198 -23.61 -15.73 15.07
CA GLY A 198 -22.86 -16.93 15.42
C GLY A 198 -22.03 -17.56 14.30
N GLU A 199 -21.93 -16.93 13.13
CA GLU A 199 -21.09 -17.43 12.03
C GLU A 199 -19.61 -17.13 12.33
N THR A 200 -18.75 -18.12 12.09
CA THR A 200 -17.29 -17.98 12.23
C THR A 200 -16.61 -18.36 10.92
N ARG A 201 -15.48 -17.70 10.64
CA ARG A 201 -14.60 -18.03 9.52
C ARG A 201 -13.20 -18.33 10.02
N ALA A 202 -12.40 -19.02 9.21
CA ALA A 202 -10.96 -19.10 9.46
C ALA A 202 -10.34 -17.69 9.43
N ALA A 203 -9.37 -17.45 10.32
CA ALA A 203 -8.60 -16.21 10.36
C ALA A 203 -7.81 -16.05 9.04
N TYR A 204 -7.73 -14.84 8.53
CA TYR A 204 -6.77 -14.49 7.48
C TYR A 204 -5.35 -14.44 8.07
N ASP A 205 -4.32 -14.63 7.24
CA ASP A 205 -2.92 -14.65 7.70
C ASP A 205 -2.57 -13.43 8.56
N HIS A 206 -3.03 -12.25 8.13
CA HIS A 206 -2.73 -11.00 8.83
C HIS A 206 -3.41 -10.84 10.21
N GLU A 207 -4.40 -11.68 10.50
CA GLU A 207 -5.14 -11.66 11.77
C GLU A 207 -4.48 -12.58 12.80
N ILE A 208 -3.72 -13.59 12.35
CA ILE A 208 -3.12 -14.62 13.21
C ILE A 208 -2.32 -13.99 14.35
N LEU A 209 -1.43 -13.04 14.03
CA LEU A 209 -0.57 -12.44 15.04
C LEU A 209 -1.38 -11.63 16.08
N ASP A 210 -2.33 -10.81 15.63
CA ASP A 210 -3.13 -9.98 16.54
C ASP A 210 -4.04 -10.85 17.42
N LEU A 211 -4.61 -11.93 16.88
CA LEU A 211 -5.40 -12.90 17.66
C LEU A 211 -4.57 -13.56 18.76
N ILE A 212 -3.35 -14.01 18.45
CA ILE A 212 -2.46 -14.63 19.45
C ILE A 212 -1.98 -13.59 20.48
N LEU A 213 -1.69 -12.35 20.05
CA LEU A 213 -1.22 -11.31 20.96
C LEU A 213 -2.32 -10.77 21.90
N ALA A 214 -3.60 -11.06 21.61
CA ALA A 214 -4.71 -10.81 22.51
C ALA A 214 -4.71 -11.78 23.72
N GLU A 215 -4.05 -12.93 23.59
CA GLU A 215 -3.87 -13.88 24.70
C GLU A 215 -2.83 -13.38 25.72
N PRO A 216 -2.92 -13.83 26.99
CA PRO A 216 -1.93 -13.53 28.03
C PRO A 216 -0.51 -13.94 27.61
N ASP A 217 0.51 -13.17 28.03
CA ASP A 217 1.88 -13.30 27.50
C ASP A 217 2.49 -14.72 27.59
N GLY A 218 2.19 -15.46 28.66
CA GLY A 218 2.67 -16.84 28.86
C GLY A 218 1.95 -17.91 28.02
N GLN A 219 0.94 -17.54 27.24
CA GLN A 219 0.17 -18.43 26.35
C GLN A 219 0.34 -18.07 24.86
N ARG A 220 1.16 -17.06 24.55
CA ARG A 220 1.39 -16.59 23.18
C ARG A 220 2.31 -17.56 22.43
N ASP A 221 1.73 -18.40 21.58
CA ASP A 221 2.49 -19.23 20.64
C ASP A 221 2.48 -18.61 19.24
N LEU A 222 3.42 -17.70 18.99
CA LEU A 222 3.48 -16.99 17.71
C LEU A 222 3.94 -17.93 16.58
N PRO A 223 3.43 -17.75 15.35
CA PRO A 223 3.79 -18.60 14.23
C PRO A 223 5.31 -18.57 13.97
N ARG A 224 5.92 -19.75 13.93
CA ARG A 224 7.34 -19.89 13.63
C ARG A 224 7.62 -19.40 12.20
N PRO A 225 8.78 -18.76 11.95
CA PRO A 225 9.15 -18.36 10.60
C PRO A 225 9.21 -19.57 9.65
N TYR A 226 8.68 -19.42 8.44
CA TYR A 226 8.67 -20.48 7.46
C TYR A 226 10.10 -20.88 7.06
N LYS A 227 10.33 -22.18 6.86
CA LYS A 227 11.65 -22.80 6.57
C LYS A 227 12.71 -22.62 7.67
N ALA A 228 12.34 -22.12 8.85
CA ALA A 228 13.23 -22.14 10.01
C ALA A 228 13.24 -23.55 10.64
N SER A 229 14.32 -23.89 11.36
CA SER A 229 14.41 -25.18 12.03
C SER A 229 13.43 -25.28 13.21
N GLY A 230 13.24 -26.51 13.72
CA GLY A 230 12.50 -26.74 14.97
C GLY A 230 13.14 -26.10 16.20
N CYS A 231 14.41 -25.66 16.11
CA CYS A 231 15.17 -24.99 17.16
C CYS A 231 15.21 -23.46 16.97
N THR A 232 14.11 -22.86 16.51
CA THR A 232 14.00 -21.42 16.29
C THR A 232 13.22 -20.75 17.42
N TYR A 233 13.81 -19.73 18.03
CA TYR A 233 13.28 -19.08 19.22
C TYR A 233 13.28 -17.56 19.08
N ARG A 234 12.40 -16.89 19.85
CA ARG A 234 12.30 -15.43 19.87
C ARG A 234 13.55 -14.80 20.50
N LEU A 235 14.11 -13.79 19.83
CA LEU A 235 15.33 -13.12 20.25
C LEU A 235 15.15 -12.37 21.58
N ASP A 236 13.99 -11.75 21.80
CA ASP A 236 13.69 -10.97 23.00
C ASP A 236 13.61 -11.85 24.26
N GLU A 237 13.03 -13.05 24.15
CA GLU A 237 12.96 -14.02 25.24
C GLU A 237 14.35 -14.58 25.59
N LEU A 238 15.14 -14.92 24.56
CA LEU A 238 16.51 -15.39 24.73
C LEU A 238 17.38 -14.33 25.42
N LEU A 239 17.33 -13.09 24.94
CA LEU A 239 18.10 -11.98 25.51
C LEU A 239 17.66 -11.69 26.95
N ALA A 240 16.35 -11.70 27.24
CA ALA A 240 15.84 -11.50 28.60
C ALA A 240 16.32 -12.61 29.56
N ALA A 241 16.26 -13.87 29.15
CA ALA A 241 16.73 -15.01 29.93
C ALA A 241 18.25 -14.94 30.19
N TRP A 242 19.04 -14.60 29.17
CA TRP A 242 20.49 -14.40 29.31
C TRP A 242 20.81 -13.26 30.27
N ARG A 243 20.15 -12.10 30.13
CA ARG A 243 20.38 -10.92 30.99
C ARG A 243 20.06 -11.23 32.45
N ALA A 244 18.92 -11.89 32.73
CA ALA A 244 18.52 -12.24 34.09
C ALA A 244 19.54 -13.16 34.78
N ALA A 245 20.07 -14.15 34.05
CA ALA A 245 21.11 -15.04 34.58
C ALA A 245 22.46 -14.33 34.71
N HIS A 246 22.85 -13.52 33.72
CA HIS A 246 24.12 -12.79 33.76
C HIS A 246 24.19 -11.82 34.93
N VAL A 247 23.10 -11.09 35.23
CA VAL A 247 23.03 -10.18 36.39
C VAL A 247 23.06 -10.94 37.72
N SER A 248 22.41 -12.12 37.81
CA SER A 248 22.29 -12.85 39.07
C SER A 248 23.50 -13.76 39.39
N THR A 249 24.09 -14.41 38.39
CA THR A 249 25.14 -15.42 38.58
C THR A 249 26.42 -15.15 37.79
N GLY A 250 26.45 -14.13 36.93
CA GLY A 250 27.53 -13.91 35.95
C GLY A 250 27.49 -14.87 34.74
N ALA A 251 26.76 -15.98 34.84
CA ALA A 251 26.69 -17.03 33.84
C ALA A 251 25.40 -16.93 32.99
N GLY A 252 25.39 -16.00 32.02
CA GLY A 252 24.23 -15.80 31.14
C GLY A 252 23.81 -17.04 30.33
N ALA A 253 24.75 -17.93 30.03
CA ALA A 253 24.49 -19.21 29.35
C ALA A 253 23.51 -20.11 30.13
N ASP A 254 23.52 -20.07 31.46
CA ASP A 254 22.62 -20.88 32.29
C ASP A 254 21.15 -20.44 32.12
N GLY A 255 20.92 -19.15 31.93
CA GLY A 255 19.59 -18.60 31.64
C GLY A 255 19.03 -19.11 30.32
N LEU A 256 19.88 -19.12 29.28
CA LEU A 256 19.54 -19.67 27.98
C LEU A 256 19.24 -21.17 28.07
N ALA A 257 20.10 -21.94 28.75
CA ALA A 257 19.91 -23.37 28.92
C ALA A 257 18.59 -23.70 29.66
N ARG A 258 18.23 -22.94 30.70
CA ARG A 258 16.95 -23.10 31.41
C ARG A 258 15.74 -22.81 30.54
N LEU A 259 15.77 -21.72 29.76
CA LEU A 259 14.67 -21.36 28.86
C LEU A 259 14.46 -22.45 27.79
N ILE A 260 15.55 -22.92 27.19
CA ILE A 260 15.47 -23.95 26.15
C ILE A 260 15.04 -25.30 26.73
N ALA A 261 15.56 -25.71 27.88
CA ALA A 261 15.16 -26.96 28.53
C ALA A 261 13.66 -27.02 28.82
N ALA A 262 13.04 -25.88 29.18
CA ALA A 262 11.59 -25.78 29.39
C ALA A 262 10.76 -25.98 28.10
N ARG A 263 11.36 -25.82 26.92
CA ARG A 263 10.72 -25.98 25.60
C ARG A 263 10.99 -27.34 24.94
N ALA A 264 11.66 -28.26 25.64
CA ALA A 264 11.90 -29.65 25.24
C ALA A 264 12.48 -29.83 23.82
N PRO A 265 13.72 -29.39 23.53
CA PRO A 265 14.29 -29.48 22.19
C PRO A 265 14.54 -30.94 21.77
N GLY A 266 14.14 -31.28 20.55
CA GLY A 266 14.44 -32.59 19.94
C GLY A 266 15.87 -32.74 19.40
N GLU A 267 16.66 -31.65 19.37
CA GLU A 267 18.03 -31.59 18.84
C GLU A 267 19.01 -30.97 19.87
N ASP A 268 20.30 -31.29 19.76
CA ASP A 268 21.35 -30.75 20.64
C ASP A 268 21.73 -29.30 20.26
N THR A 269 21.14 -28.33 20.97
CA THR A 269 21.40 -26.90 20.78
C THR A 269 22.58 -26.36 21.61
N ARG A 270 23.27 -27.19 22.40
CA ARG A 270 24.29 -26.72 23.38
C ARG A 270 25.42 -25.89 22.74
N PRO A 271 26.01 -26.28 21.58
CA PRO A 271 27.07 -25.48 20.96
C PRO A 271 26.57 -24.10 20.51
N ALA A 272 25.39 -24.04 19.88
CA ALA A 272 24.79 -22.79 19.42
C ALA A 272 24.42 -21.87 20.60
N LEU A 273 24.00 -22.42 21.74
CA LEU A 273 23.73 -21.65 22.96
C LEU A 273 25.00 -21.00 23.54
N ALA A 274 26.12 -21.71 23.51
CA ALA A 274 27.41 -21.16 23.95
C ALA A 274 27.89 -20.02 23.02
N GLU A 275 27.74 -20.20 21.71
CA GLU A 275 28.02 -19.16 20.72
C GLU A 275 27.11 -17.93 20.93
N LEU A 276 25.81 -18.15 21.12
CA LEU A 276 24.85 -17.08 21.37
C LEU A 276 25.14 -16.35 22.68
N ALA A 277 25.50 -17.06 23.76
CA ALA A 277 25.89 -16.43 25.02
C ALA A 277 27.11 -15.51 24.84
N THR A 278 28.08 -15.93 24.02
CA THR A 278 29.24 -15.11 23.65
C THR A 278 28.84 -13.91 22.81
N ALA A 279 27.92 -14.09 21.86
CA ALA A 279 27.39 -13.01 21.04
C ALA A 279 26.63 -11.96 21.89
N PHE A 280 25.84 -12.39 22.87
CA PHE A 280 25.18 -11.49 23.82
C PHE A 280 26.18 -10.77 24.75
N ALA A 281 27.28 -11.42 25.14
CA ALA A 281 28.35 -10.73 25.84
C ALA A 281 28.93 -9.58 24.99
N ARG A 282 29.17 -9.79 23.68
CA ARG A 282 29.61 -8.70 22.78
C ARG A 282 28.59 -7.56 22.68
N VAL A 283 27.30 -7.88 22.67
CA VAL A 283 26.23 -6.86 22.71
C VAL A 283 26.27 -6.10 24.04
N ALA A 284 26.50 -6.80 25.14
CA ALA A 284 26.63 -6.21 26.47
C ALA A 284 27.90 -5.34 26.62
N ASP A 285 28.99 -5.69 25.95
CA ASP A 285 30.24 -4.93 25.95
C ASP A 285 30.22 -3.76 24.94
N GLY A 286 29.23 -3.73 24.05
CA GLY A 286 29.11 -2.69 23.02
C GLY A 286 28.81 -1.31 23.60
N GLU A 287 29.29 -0.28 22.89
CA GLU A 287 29.01 1.13 23.22
C GLU A 287 28.39 1.88 22.05
N VAL A 288 27.57 2.88 22.37
CA VAL A 288 26.99 3.83 21.44
C VAL A 288 27.62 5.20 21.65
N ALA A 289 28.02 5.86 20.56
CA ALA A 289 28.54 7.22 20.62
C ALA A 289 27.37 8.22 20.58
N LEU A 290 27.12 8.91 21.68
CA LEU A 290 26.12 9.96 21.77
C LEU A 290 26.79 11.30 21.44
N MET A 291 26.18 12.07 20.55
CA MET A 291 26.67 13.39 20.12
C MET A 291 25.65 14.46 20.50
N HIS A 292 26.08 15.44 21.28
CA HIS A 292 25.23 16.55 21.70
C HIS A 292 25.12 17.61 20.59
N ILE A 293 23.89 17.97 20.22
CA ILE A 293 23.57 19.07 19.33
C ILE A 293 23.01 20.24 20.13
N ASP A 294 23.65 21.40 19.99
CA ASP A 294 23.11 22.68 20.44
C ASP A 294 22.77 23.57 19.24
N PRO A 295 21.48 23.68 18.83
CA PRO A 295 21.04 24.49 17.69
C PRO A 295 21.52 25.95 17.74
N ARG A 296 21.70 26.51 18.95
CA ARG A 296 22.12 27.92 19.14
C ARG A 296 23.53 28.17 18.61
N ARG A 297 24.36 27.12 18.49
CA ARG A 297 25.71 27.22 17.92
C ARG A 297 25.72 27.29 16.39
N PHE A 298 24.58 26.99 15.76
CA PHE A 298 24.46 26.93 14.30
C PHE A 298 23.62 28.08 13.71
N ALA A 299 22.86 28.80 14.54
CA ALA A 299 22.14 30.00 14.11
C ALA A 299 23.15 31.09 13.74
N GLY A 300 23.22 31.46 12.45
CA GLY A 300 23.95 32.65 12.01
C GLY A 300 23.32 33.92 12.61
N GLY A 301 24.07 35.04 12.63
CA GLY A 301 23.65 36.31 13.25
C GLY A 301 22.37 37.00 12.70
N GLY A 302 21.59 36.32 11.86
CA GLY A 302 20.27 36.74 11.40
C GLY A 302 19.31 35.58 11.11
N GLU A 303 19.71 34.32 11.35
CA GLU A 303 18.84 33.15 11.18
C GLU A 303 18.09 32.90 12.48
N THR A 304 16.79 32.59 12.37
CA THR A 304 16.03 32.15 13.54
C THR A 304 16.46 30.73 13.92
N ALA A 305 16.42 30.39 15.22
CA ALA A 305 16.68 29.01 15.67
C ALA A 305 15.79 27.96 14.95
N HIS A 306 14.63 28.41 14.47
CA HIS A 306 13.68 27.66 13.66
C HIS A 306 14.23 27.22 12.30
N GLU A 307 14.96 28.09 11.60
CA GLU A 307 15.58 27.79 10.30
C GLU A 307 16.78 26.86 10.46
N SER A 308 17.57 27.05 11.52
CA SER A 308 18.74 26.23 11.80
C SER A 308 18.40 24.76 12.09
N LEU A 309 17.23 24.46 12.67
CA LEU A 309 16.75 23.10 12.93
C LEU A 309 16.39 22.33 11.64
N LEU A 310 15.71 22.98 10.69
CA LEU A 310 15.38 22.37 9.41
C LEU A 310 16.64 22.14 8.56
N MET A 311 17.56 23.10 8.54
CA MET A 311 18.85 22.94 7.87
C MET A 311 19.68 21.80 8.47
N LEU A 312 19.67 21.67 9.79
CA LEU A 312 20.32 20.58 10.49
C LEU A 312 19.72 19.22 10.07
N PHE A 313 18.40 19.14 9.99
CA PHE A 313 17.70 17.92 9.57
C PHE A 313 18.06 17.53 8.13
N ASP A 314 18.11 18.50 7.22
CA ASP A 314 18.57 18.29 5.84
C ASP A 314 20.02 17.83 5.78
N ARG A 315 20.92 18.43 6.60
CA ARG A 315 22.35 18.08 6.64
C ARG A 315 22.61 16.69 7.22
N ILE A 316 21.95 16.35 8.33
CA ILE A 316 22.05 15.02 8.95
C ILE A 316 21.43 13.97 8.03
N GLY A 317 20.28 14.28 7.42
CA GLY A 317 19.59 13.38 6.49
C GLY A 317 20.31 13.15 5.17
N ALA A 318 21.21 14.05 4.74
CA ALA A 318 21.93 13.96 3.47
C ALA A 318 22.84 12.73 3.34
N GLY A 319 23.34 12.19 4.46
CA GLY A 319 24.13 10.95 4.47
C GLY A 319 23.30 9.65 4.48
N GLY A 320 21.97 9.74 4.60
CA GLY A 320 21.05 8.61 4.69
C GLY A 320 20.13 8.48 3.46
N THR A 321 18.99 7.79 3.62
CA THR A 321 17.98 7.72 2.55
C THR A 321 17.31 9.10 2.40
N PRO A 322 17.46 9.77 1.24
CA PRO A 322 16.99 11.14 1.05
C PRO A 322 15.49 11.27 1.30
N LEU A 323 15.06 12.43 1.80
CA LEU A 323 13.64 12.76 1.90
C LEU A 323 13.11 13.25 0.56
N SER A 324 11.99 12.67 0.14
CA SER A 324 11.18 13.20 -0.96
C SER A 324 10.64 14.59 -0.61
N ASN A 325 10.26 15.38 -1.62
CA ASN A 325 9.66 16.70 -1.40
C ASN A 325 8.38 16.61 -0.53
N ASP A 326 7.57 15.58 -0.75
CA ASP A 326 6.36 15.29 0.03
C ASP A 326 6.67 15.08 1.53
N GLU A 327 7.71 14.29 1.83
CA GLU A 327 8.16 14.08 3.22
C GLU A 327 8.69 15.39 3.83
N ARG A 328 9.42 16.21 3.06
CA ARG A 328 9.92 17.51 3.54
C ARG A 328 8.78 18.46 3.88
N LEU A 329 7.75 18.56 3.02
CA LEU A 329 6.57 19.38 3.28
C LEU A 329 5.86 18.94 4.57
N PHE A 330 5.71 17.64 4.77
CA PHE A 330 5.10 17.13 6.01
C PHE A 330 5.98 17.37 7.24
N SER A 331 7.30 17.22 7.13
CA SER A 331 8.25 17.55 8.19
C SER A 331 8.18 19.03 8.58
N ILE A 332 8.15 19.95 7.61
CA ILE A 332 7.94 21.38 7.87
C ILE A 332 6.62 21.59 8.61
N LEU A 333 5.53 20.98 8.16
CA LEU A 333 4.22 21.15 8.80
C LEU A 333 4.23 20.67 10.26
N LYS A 334 4.80 19.49 10.54
CA LYS A 334 4.93 18.95 11.91
C LYS A 334 5.85 19.76 12.80
N HIS A 335 6.84 20.44 12.22
CA HIS A 335 7.73 21.33 12.95
C HIS A 335 6.99 22.58 13.43
N HIS A 336 6.05 23.11 12.62
CA HIS A 336 5.23 24.26 12.99
C HIS A 336 4.02 23.90 13.88
N ASP A 337 3.34 22.79 13.61
CA ASP A 337 2.26 22.26 14.44
C ASP A 337 2.39 20.73 14.58
N PRO A 338 3.05 20.23 15.65
CA PRO A 338 3.22 18.80 15.88
C PRO A 338 1.91 18.01 15.91
N ARG A 339 0.80 18.63 16.35
CA ARG A 339 -0.50 17.95 16.50
C ARG A 339 -1.03 17.43 15.16
N VAL A 340 -0.59 18.01 14.04
CA VAL A 340 -0.92 17.57 12.68
C VAL A 340 -0.58 16.10 12.43
N HIS A 341 0.48 15.56 13.06
CA HIS A 341 0.83 14.14 12.93
C HIS A 341 -0.30 13.24 13.43
N ASN A 342 -0.86 13.56 14.61
CA ASN A 342 -1.95 12.79 15.20
C ASN A 342 -3.25 12.96 14.43
N ALA A 343 -3.52 14.17 13.92
CA ALA A 343 -4.69 14.44 13.10
C ALA A 343 -4.64 13.61 11.80
N VAL A 344 -3.52 13.65 11.07
CA VAL A 344 -3.32 12.86 9.84
C VAL A 344 -3.40 11.36 10.11
N LEU A 345 -2.81 10.88 11.21
CA LEU A 345 -2.93 9.48 11.60
C LEU A 345 -4.39 9.11 11.90
N GLY A 346 -5.14 10.00 12.54
CA GLY A 346 -6.59 9.85 12.75
C GLY A 346 -7.36 9.73 11.44
N ILE A 347 -7.08 10.60 10.46
CA ILE A 347 -7.67 10.51 9.11
C ILE A 347 -7.33 9.16 8.48
N HIS A 348 -6.05 8.78 8.46
CA HIS A 348 -5.58 7.51 7.88
C HIS A 348 -6.27 6.30 8.51
N THR A 349 -6.41 6.27 9.85
CA THR A 349 -7.14 5.20 10.54
C THR A 349 -8.63 5.20 10.21
N ALA A 350 -9.25 6.37 10.03
CA ALA A 350 -10.67 6.49 9.75
C ALA A 350 -11.06 6.13 8.31
N VAL A 351 -10.16 6.31 7.34
CA VAL A 351 -10.42 6.12 5.90
C VAL A 351 -9.73 4.88 5.32
N GLY A 352 -8.74 4.34 6.03
CA GLY A 352 -7.96 3.20 5.60
C GLY A 352 -6.81 3.53 4.64
N ARG A 353 -6.23 2.48 4.03
CA ARG A 353 -5.06 2.52 3.12
C ARG A 353 -5.36 3.06 1.71
N VAL A 354 -6.36 3.92 1.58
CA VAL A 354 -6.63 4.65 0.33
C VAL A 354 -5.43 5.51 -0.07
N MET A 355 -4.77 6.12 0.92
CA MET A 355 -3.68 7.05 0.70
C MET A 355 -2.73 7.06 1.90
N ALA A 356 -1.42 6.96 1.66
CA ALA A 356 -0.43 7.00 2.75
C ALA A 356 -0.48 8.34 3.51
N PRO A 357 -0.11 8.40 4.81
CA PRO A 357 -0.17 9.62 5.62
C PRO A 357 0.51 10.85 4.98
N THR A 358 1.69 10.66 4.40
CA THR A 358 2.41 11.72 3.68
C THR A 358 1.60 12.24 2.48
N LYS A 359 0.91 11.36 1.76
CA LYS A 359 0.07 11.73 0.62
C LYS A 359 -1.23 12.41 1.05
N ILE A 360 -1.80 12.04 2.21
CA ILE A 360 -2.95 12.76 2.81
C ILE A 360 -2.57 14.22 3.07
N VAL A 361 -1.38 14.46 3.63
CA VAL A 361 -0.88 15.83 3.90
C VAL A 361 -0.71 16.60 2.60
N VAL A 362 -0.02 16.02 1.61
CA VAL A 362 0.20 16.67 0.31
C VAL A 362 -1.11 16.97 -0.40
N THR A 363 -2.11 16.09 -0.30
CA THR A 363 -3.47 16.32 -0.78
C THR A 363 -4.13 17.49 -0.06
N ALA A 364 -4.04 17.56 1.27
CA ALA A 364 -4.58 18.67 2.04
C ALA A 364 -3.91 20.00 1.68
N LEU A 365 -2.58 20.02 1.50
CA LEU A 365 -1.84 21.22 1.08
C LEU A 365 -2.28 21.68 -0.33
N ARG A 366 -2.46 20.74 -1.27
CA ARG A 366 -2.92 21.06 -2.63
C ARG A 366 -4.35 21.62 -2.62
N ILE A 367 -5.25 20.99 -1.87
CA ILE A 367 -6.64 21.45 -1.73
C ILE A 367 -6.68 22.82 -1.03
N ALA A 368 -5.94 23.01 0.07
CA ALA A 368 -5.87 24.29 0.77
C ALA A 368 -5.35 25.41 -0.14
N ASN A 369 -4.37 25.13 -1.00
CA ASN A 369 -3.87 26.08 -1.99
C ASN A 369 -4.97 26.47 -3.00
N ALA A 370 -5.69 25.48 -3.51
CA ALA A 370 -6.77 25.69 -4.49
C ALA A 370 -7.99 26.40 -3.88
N LEU A 371 -8.20 26.29 -2.57
CA LEU A 371 -9.24 27.00 -1.82
C LEU A 371 -8.81 28.40 -1.33
N SER A 372 -7.52 28.70 -1.37
CA SER A 372 -6.98 29.99 -0.89
C SER A 372 -7.29 31.13 -1.87
N SER A 373 -7.19 32.37 -1.40
CA SER A 373 -7.37 33.55 -2.27
C SER A 373 -6.34 33.67 -3.39
N ALA A 374 -5.18 32.99 -3.26
CA ALA A 374 -4.17 32.94 -4.31
C ALA A 374 -4.55 31.97 -5.45
N GLY A 375 -5.45 31.02 -5.18
CA GLY A 375 -6.04 30.13 -6.18
C GLY A 375 -5.05 29.16 -6.85
N GLY A 376 -3.91 28.83 -6.24
CA GLY A 376 -2.94 27.91 -6.84
C GLY A 376 -3.41 26.45 -6.84
N THR A 377 -3.23 25.72 -7.95
CA THR A 377 -3.59 24.28 -8.06
C THR A 377 -2.40 23.34 -7.86
N GLY A 378 -1.18 23.89 -7.80
CA GLY A 378 0.06 23.14 -7.58
C GLY A 378 0.35 22.90 -6.09
N LEU A 379 1.34 22.04 -5.84
CA LEU A 379 1.97 21.97 -4.53
C LEU A 379 2.91 23.16 -4.32
N PRO A 380 3.00 23.70 -3.10
CA PRO A 380 4.00 24.71 -2.80
C PRO A 380 5.40 24.09 -2.91
N ASP A 381 6.37 24.86 -3.39
CA ASP A 381 7.77 24.45 -3.31
C ASP A 381 8.23 24.44 -1.84
N VAL A 382 9.24 23.62 -1.52
CA VAL A 382 9.66 23.39 -0.12
C VAL A 382 10.12 24.69 0.56
N ALA A 383 10.87 25.54 -0.15
CA ALA A 383 11.40 26.79 0.40
C ALA A 383 10.29 27.84 0.58
N GLY A 384 9.43 27.99 -0.42
CA GLY A 384 8.24 28.85 -0.36
C GLY A 384 7.28 28.42 0.75
N PHE A 385 7.07 27.11 0.93
CA PHE A 385 6.23 26.57 2.00
C PHE A 385 6.79 26.87 3.39
N ALA A 386 8.10 26.66 3.59
CA ALA A 386 8.76 26.98 4.86
C ALA A 386 8.59 28.47 5.22
N ARG A 387 8.79 29.37 4.25
CA ARG A 387 8.60 30.80 4.43
C ARG A 387 7.15 31.15 4.81
N MET A 388 6.19 30.57 4.09
CA MET A 388 4.75 30.78 4.34
C MET A 388 4.34 30.39 5.77
N MET A 389 4.90 29.31 6.31
CA MET A 389 4.58 28.83 7.66
C MET A 389 5.26 29.67 8.76
N SER A 390 6.44 30.24 8.49
CA SER A 390 7.19 31.05 9.46
C SER A 390 6.68 32.48 9.61
N GLU A 391 6.41 33.17 8.50
CA GLU A 391 6.22 34.63 8.51
C GLU A 391 4.81 35.09 8.93
N ARG A 392 3.86 34.15 9.15
CA ARG A 392 2.43 34.42 9.46
C ARG A 392 1.83 35.60 8.67
N VAL A 393 2.22 35.73 7.40
CA VAL A 393 1.80 36.85 6.54
C VAL A 393 0.27 36.85 6.40
N PRO A 394 -0.40 38.02 6.41
CA PRO A 394 -1.85 38.10 6.21
C PRO A 394 -2.33 37.43 4.91
N GLN A 395 -1.53 37.50 3.86
CA GLN A 395 -1.82 36.92 2.53
C GLN A 395 -1.94 35.39 2.54
N THR A 396 -1.39 34.71 3.55
CA THR A 396 -1.44 33.26 3.69
C THR A 396 -2.45 32.79 4.74
N ALA A 397 -3.26 33.72 5.28
CA ALA A 397 -4.32 33.42 6.24
C ALA A 397 -5.37 32.47 5.65
N SER A 398 -5.91 32.77 4.47
CA SER A 398 -6.93 31.92 3.83
C SER A 398 -6.44 30.50 3.56
N PHE A 399 -5.15 30.33 3.26
CA PHE A 399 -4.53 29.02 3.08
C PHE A 399 -4.49 28.25 4.41
N ARG A 400 -4.03 28.90 5.49
CA ARG A 400 -3.97 28.29 6.83
C ARG A 400 -5.36 27.94 7.35
N ASP A 401 -6.35 28.79 7.11
CA ASP A 401 -7.75 28.56 7.50
C ASP A 401 -8.36 27.39 6.72
N ALA A 402 -8.06 27.26 5.42
CA ALA A 402 -8.47 26.10 4.65
C ALA A 402 -7.78 24.82 5.14
N LEU A 403 -6.48 24.90 5.46
CA LEU A 403 -5.71 23.76 5.95
C LEU A 403 -6.21 23.27 7.32
N SER A 404 -6.57 24.18 8.24
CA SER A 404 -7.11 23.82 9.56
C SER A 404 -8.49 23.18 9.48
N GLN A 405 -9.32 23.53 8.50
CA GLN A 405 -10.60 22.84 8.25
C GLN A 405 -10.38 21.42 7.71
N LEU A 406 -9.39 21.23 6.83
CA LEU A 406 -9.07 19.93 6.23
C LEU A 406 -8.44 18.97 7.25
N ILE A 407 -7.51 19.47 8.06
CA ILE A 407 -6.78 18.71 9.08
C ILE A 407 -6.84 19.50 10.40
N PRO A 408 -7.93 19.40 11.17
CA PRO A 408 -8.07 20.08 12.45
C PRO A 408 -7.08 19.51 13.48
N THR A 409 -6.43 20.38 14.23
CA THR A 409 -5.42 20.02 15.24
C THR A 409 -5.82 20.32 16.68
N ASP A 410 -6.96 20.98 16.89
CA ASP A 410 -7.42 21.47 18.20
C ASP A 410 -8.22 20.42 19.01
N GLY A 411 -7.98 19.13 18.78
CA GLY A 411 -8.61 18.04 19.53
C GLY A 411 -10.02 17.67 19.08
N GLU A 412 -10.48 18.19 17.93
CA GLU A 412 -11.69 17.68 17.30
C GLU A 412 -11.53 16.21 16.89
N ALA A 413 -12.64 15.45 16.91
CA ALA A 413 -12.63 14.06 16.48
C ALA A 413 -12.15 13.95 15.02
N ALA A 414 -11.34 12.94 14.68
CA ALA A 414 -10.90 12.73 13.29
C ALA A 414 -12.09 12.63 12.31
N ASP A 415 -13.28 12.26 12.81
CA ASP A 415 -14.54 12.22 12.07
C ASP A 415 -15.07 13.60 11.65
N SER A 416 -14.77 14.68 12.39
CA SER A 416 -15.18 16.04 12.03
C SER A 416 -14.29 16.66 10.96
N ALA A 417 -13.06 16.17 10.79
CA ALA A 417 -12.13 16.69 9.78
C ALA A 417 -12.77 16.66 8.38
N LEU A 418 -12.77 17.80 7.69
CA LEU A 418 -13.43 17.92 6.39
C LEU A 418 -12.83 16.94 5.37
N LEU A 419 -11.54 16.65 5.48
CA LEU A 419 -10.89 15.68 4.61
C LEU A 419 -11.33 14.24 4.92
N THR A 420 -11.54 13.86 6.19
CA THR A 420 -12.11 12.55 6.56
C THR A 420 -13.52 12.40 5.99
N GLN A 421 -14.36 13.41 6.15
CA GLN A 421 -15.72 13.42 5.61
C GLN A 421 -15.69 13.29 4.08
N ALA A 422 -14.80 14.02 3.41
CA ALA A 422 -14.64 13.96 1.97
C ALA A 422 -14.16 12.58 1.47
N PHE A 423 -13.22 11.94 2.17
CA PHE A 423 -12.81 10.57 1.87
C PHE A 423 -13.97 9.59 2.01
N ARG A 424 -14.72 9.63 3.12
CA ARG A 424 -15.86 8.74 3.34
C ARG A 424 -16.92 8.93 2.26
N ALA A 425 -17.27 10.17 1.95
CA ALA A 425 -18.21 10.49 0.88
C ALA A 425 -17.70 9.97 -0.47
N ALA A 426 -16.45 10.22 -0.83
CA ALA A 426 -15.85 9.74 -2.08
C ALA A 426 -15.85 8.20 -2.17
N CYS A 427 -15.52 7.50 -1.08
CA CYS A 427 -15.64 6.04 -1.00
C CYS A 427 -17.09 5.60 -1.20
N THR A 428 -18.07 6.17 -0.49
CA THR A 428 -19.51 5.85 -0.67
C THR A 428 -20.02 6.12 -2.09
N LEU A 429 -19.48 7.11 -2.78
CA LEU A 429 -19.84 7.42 -4.17
C LEU A 429 -19.25 6.41 -5.15
N LEU A 430 -18.01 5.95 -4.92
CA LEU A 430 -17.29 5.09 -5.86
C LEU A 430 -17.43 3.59 -5.57
N GLU A 431 -17.69 3.20 -4.33
CA GLU A 431 -17.69 1.80 -3.89
C GLU A 431 -18.84 1.00 -4.51
N TYR A 432 -18.53 -0.23 -4.93
CA TYR A 432 -19.49 -1.19 -5.44
C TYR A 432 -20.44 -1.64 -4.33
N ALA A 433 -21.74 -1.58 -4.63
CA ALA A 433 -22.78 -2.18 -3.81
C ALA A 433 -23.76 -2.93 -4.72
N PRO A 434 -24.01 -4.23 -4.50
CA PRO A 434 -24.82 -5.04 -5.40
C PRO A 434 -26.27 -4.55 -5.48
N ALA A 435 -26.95 -4.89 -6.58
CA ALA A 435 -28.34 -4.49 -6.82
C ALA A 435 -29.34 -5.08 -5.80
N SER A 436 -28.98 -6.18 -5.14
CA SER A 436 -29.79 -6.83 -4.10
C SER A 436 -29.90 -6.03 -2.81
N ASP A 437 -29.02 -5.05 -2.59
CA ASP A 437 -29.05 -4.18 -1.41
C ASP A 437 -30.07 -3.05 -1.64
N ALA A 438 -31.34 -3.34 -1.36
CA ALA A 438 -32.51 -2.49 -1.66
C ALA A 438 -32.58 -1.15 -0.89
N ALA A 439 -31.56 -0.77 -0.12
CA ALA A 439 -31.47 0.58 0.42
C ALA A 439 -31.07 1.55 -0.70
N ALA A 440 -31.44 2.83 -0.59
CA ALA A 440 -31.21 3.92 -1.57
C ALA A 440 -29.72 4.21 -1.92
N GLY A 441 -28.79 3.30 -1.61
CA GLY A 441 -27.36 3.38 -1.81
C GLY A 441 -26.77 2.38 -2.82
N SER A 442 -27.54 1.46 -3.41
CA SER A 442 -27.01 0.48 -4.39
C SER A 442 -26.20 1.15 -5.50
N ASN A 443 -25.02 0.61 -5.79
CA ASN A 443 -24.07 1.10 -6.79
C ASN A 443 -23.54 -0.10 -7.60
N PRO A 444 -24.38 -0.71 -8.46
CA PRO A 444 -24.04 -1.94 -9.14
C PRO A 444 -22.91 -1.77 -10.16
N ASN A 445 -22.55 -0.54 -10.51
CA ASN A 445 -21.41 -0.22 -11.36
C ASN A 445 -20.19 0.27 -10.57
N GLY A 446 -20.26 0.37 -9.24
CA GLY A 446 -19.15 0.86 -8.43
C GLY A 446 -17.89 -0.02 -8.50
N LEU A 447 -16.83 0.47 -7.85
CA LEU A 447 -15.54 -0.18 -7.72
C LEU A 447 -15.53 -1.08 -6.49
N PRO A 448 -15.14 -2.37 -6.61
CA PRO A 448 -14.85 -3.15 -5.41
C PRO A 448 -13.72 -2.48 -4.62
N ARG A 449 -13.68 -2.66 -3.30
CA ARG A 449 -12.66 -2.02 -2.43
C ARG A 449 -11.23 -2.28 -2.90
N THR A 450 -10.96 -3.44 -3.51
CA THR A 450 -9.64 -3.78 -4.04
C THR A 450 -9.21 -2.88 -5.20
N ALA A 451 -10.18 -2.40 -5.99
CA ALA A 451 -9.92 -1.43 -7.05
C ALA A 451 -9.81 0.01 -6.54
N LEU A 452 -10.44 0.34 -5.40
CA LEU A 452 -10.36 1.68 -4.79
C LEU A 452 -8.96 2.00 -4.26
N VAL A 453 -8.32 1.06 -3.55
CA VAL A 453 -6.94 1.20 -3.03
C VAL A 453 -5.94 1.45 -4.15
N ASP A 454 -6.23 0.86 -5.30
CA ASP A 454 -5.38 0.88 -6.46
C ASP A 454 -5.46 2.19 -7.25
N LEU A 455 -6.41 3.09 -6.95
CA LEU A 455 -6.57 4.35 -7.67
C LEU A 455 -5.36 5.30 -7.45
N PRO A 456 -4.91 6.02 -8.49
CA PRO A 456 -3.81 6.97 -8.36
C PRO A 456 -4.09 8.08 -7.33
N THR A 457 -3.05 8.54 -6.63
CA THR A 457 -3.15 9.63 -5.64
C THR A 457 -3.68 10.91 -6.27
N GLU A 458 -3.27 11.19 -7.50
CA GLU A 458 -3.65 12.36 -8.29
C GLU A 458 -5.15 12.36 -8.62
N LEU A 459 -5.72 11.20 -8.95
CA LEU A 459 -7.17 11.06 -9.14
C LEU A 459 -7.91 11.31 -7.83
N TRP A 460 -7.44 10.72 -6.72
CA TRP A 460 -8.02 10.99 -5.40
C TRP A 460 -8.03 12.49 -5.07
N GLN A 461 -6.96 13.22 -5.39
CA GLN A 461 -6.92 14.68 -5.17
C GLN A 461 -8.00 15.44 -5.94
N VAL A 462 -8.26 15.06 -7.20
CA VAL A 462 -9.32 15.67 -8.02
C VAL A 462 -10.70 15.38 -7.42
N VAL A 463 -10.95 14.11 -7.07
CA VAL A 463 -12.23 13.69 -6.47
C VAL A 463 -12.46 14.37 -5.12
N LEU A 464 -11.46 14.33 -4.23
CA LEU A 464 -11.56 14.93 -2.89
C LEU A 464 -11.72 16.44 -2.96
N PHE A 465 -11.06 17.12 -3.90
CA PHE A 465 -11.24 18.56 -4.07
C PHE A 465 -12.69 18.91 -4.41
N TRP A 466 -13.30 18.19 -5.37
CA TRP A 466 -14.70 18.41 -5.73
C TRP A 466 -15.64 18.14 -4.55
N VAL A 467 -15.45 17.01 -3.84
CA VAL A 467 -16.26 16.68 -2.66
C VAL A 467 -16.12 17.74 -1.56
N VAL A 468 -14.90 18.18 -1.27
CA VAL A 468 -14.63 19.25 -0.30
C VAL A 468 -15.37 20.54 -0.68
N CYS A 469 -15.39 20.91 -1.96
CA CYS A 469 -16.14 22.09 -2.42
C CYS A 469 -17.64 21.92 -2.17
N GLY A 470 -18.21 20.75 -2.48
CA GLY A 470 -19.63 20.45 -2.24
C GLY A 470 -19.99 20.48 -0.75
N LEU A 471 -19.20 19.84 0.11
CA LEU A 471 -19.42 19.85 1.56
C LEU A 471 -19.34 21.28 2.14
N ARG A 472 -18.41 22.12 1.66
CA ARG A 472 -18.33 23.54 2.07
C ARG A 472 -19.51 24.37 1.57
N ALA A 473 -20.13 23.98 0.47
CA ALA A 473 -21.36 24.58 -0.03
C ALA A 473 -22.62 24.08 0.69
N GLY A 474 -22.47 23.20 1.70
CA GLY A 474 -23.58 22.66 2.50
C GLY A 474 -24.26 21.44 1.90
N LEU A 475 -23.68 20.82 0.87
CA LEU A 475 -24.20 19.57 0.31
C LEU A 475 -23.93 18.39 1.25
N THR A 476 -24.91 17.50 1.37
CA THR A 476 -24.77 16.22 2.06
C THR A 476 -24.21 15.14 1.13
N VAL A 477 -23.78 14.00 1.68
CA VAL A 477 -23.37 12.84 0.87
C VAL A 477 -24.49 12.38 -0.07
N ALA A 478 -25.75 12.46 0.39
CA ALA A 478 -26.91 12.11 -0.42
C ALA A 478 -27.09 13.04 -1.64
N ASP A 479 -26.81 14.34 -1.48
CA ASP A 479 -26.86 15.30 -2.60
C ASP A 479 -25.76 15.00 -3.62
N LEU A 480 -24.56 14.62 -3.15
CA LEU A 480 -23.43 14.26 -4.01
C LEU A 480 -23.66 12.94 -4.77
N CYS A 481 -24.55 12.05 -4.30
CA CYS A 481 -24.86 10.77 -4.97
C CYS A 481 -25.40 10.96 -6.40
N ALA A 482 -25.97 12.12 -6.74
CA ALA A 482 -26.38 12.41 -8.11
C ALA A 482 -25.20 12.39 -9.11
N ALA A 483 -23.97 12.68 -8.65
CA ALA A 483 -22.77 12.67 -9.48
C ALA A 483 -22.08 11.29 -9.57
N ARG A 484 -22.58 10.27 -8.87
CA ARG A 484 -21.97 8.92 -8.78
C ARG A 484 -21.59 8.35 -10.14
N GLY A 485 -22.52 8.36 -11.10
CA GLY A 485 -22.28 7.81 -12.44
C GLY A 485 -21.17 8.54 -13.19
N GLU A 486 -21.19 9.87 -13.18
CA GLU A 486 -20.18 10.71 -13.84
C GLU A 486 -18.80 10.60 -13.17
N LEU A 487 -18.77 10.50 -11.84
CA LEU A 487 -17.53 10.35 -11.07
C LEU A 487 -16.87 8.99 -11.33
N LEU A 488 -17.65 7.92 -11.31
CA LEU A 488 -17.19 6.57 -11.63
C LEU A 488 -16.68 6.48 -13.08
N ARG A 489 -17.43 7.04 -14.03
CA ARG A 489 -17.05 7.17 -15.45
C ARG A 489 -15.70 7.86 -15.60
N PHE A 490 -15.47 8.96 -14.87
CA PHE A 490 -14.19 9.67 -14.87
C PHE A 490 -13.06 8.89 -14.21
N ALA A 491 -13.31 8.24 -13.06
CA ALA A 491 -12.31 7.43 -12.39
C ALA A 491 -11.81 6.27 -13.27
N LEU A 492 -12.73 5.62 -14.00
CA LEU A 492 -12.42 4.51 -14.88
C LEU A 492 -11.81 4.95 -16.22
N PHE A 493 -12.24 6.09 -16.77
CA PHE A 493 -11.52 6.78 -17.85
C PHE A 493 -10.07 7.06 -17.46
N TRP A 494 -9.86 7.65 -16.27
CA TRP A 494 -8.52 7.97 -15.78
C TRP A 494 -7.65 6.73 -15.75
N ARG A 495 -8.17 5.64 -15.18
CA ARG A 495 -7.44 4.38 -15.02
C ARG A 495 -6.98 3.75 -16.34
N LEU A 496 -7.75 3.90 -17.41
CA LEU A 496 -7.43 3.36 -18.73
C LEU A 496 -6.59 4.32 -19.59
N CYS A 497 -6.98 5.60 -19.61
CA CYS A 497 -6.60 6.52 -20.67
C CYS A 497 -5.53 7.52 -20.25
N VAL A 498 -5.45 7.91 -18.97
CA VAL A 498 -4.48 8.91 -18.50
C VAL A 498 -3.09 8.28 -18.41
N TYR A 499 -2.13 8.85 -19.13
CA TYR A 499 -0.72 8.42 -19.09
C TYR A 499 0.18 9.44 -18.39
N ASN A 500 -0.37 10.59 -17.95
CA ASN A 500 0.32 11.59 -17.15
C ASN A 500 -0.60 12.14 -16.05
N ASP A 501 -0.62 11.44 -14.91
CA ASP A 501 -1.47 11.75 -13.75
C ASP A 501 -1.25 13.16 -13.20
N GLY A 502 0.01 13.58 -13.08
CA GLY A 502 0.36 14.88 -12.50
C GLY A 502 -0.20 16.05 -13.31
N ARG A 503 -0.10 15.98 -14.64
CA ARG A 503 -0.66 16.97 -15.56
C ARG A 503 -2.19 16.93 -15.54
N ALA A 504 -2.78 15.74 -15.63
CA ALA A 504 -4.24 15.58 -15.59
C ALA A 504 -4.85 16.15 -14.31
N ALA A 505 -4.21 15.97 -13.15
CA ALA A 505 -4.68 16.52 -11.89
C ALA A 505 -4.56 18.04 -11.84
N ALA A 506 -3.43 18.60 -12.27
CA ALA A 506 -3.24 20.05 -12.30
C ALA A 506 -4.29 20.76 -13.17
N TRP A 507 -4.57 20.20 -14.35
CA TRP A 507 -5.60 20.70 -15.26
C TRP A 507 -7.01 20.54 -14.68
N SER A 508 -7.31 19.37 -14.12
CA SER A 508 -8.64 19.09 -13.56
C SER A 508 -8.97 19.97 -12.35
N LEU A 509 -8.00 20.18 -11.45
CA LEU A 509 -8.18 21.04 -10.28
C LEU A 509 -8.44 22.49 -10.68
N LYS A 510 -7.81 22.98 -11.76
CA LYS A 510 -8.06 24.33 -12.28
C LYS A 510 -9.50 24.49 -12.76
N VAL A 511 -10.00 23.55 -13.55
CA VAL A 511 -11.39 23.57 -14.03
C VAL A 511 -12.38 23.44 -12.87
N LEU A 512 -12.12 22.55 -11.91
CA LEU A 512 -12.97 22.41 -10.72
C LEU A 512 -12.99 23.70 -9.88
N GLN A 513 -11.88 24.42 -9.81
CA GLN A 513 -11.80 25.71 -9.11
C GLN A 513 -12.67 26.77 -9.78
N GLU A 514 -12.68 26.83 -11.11
CA GLU A 514 -13.53 27.74 -11.90
C GLU A 514 -15.03 27.38 -11.77
N HIS A 515 -15.36 26.12 -11.48
CA HIS A 515 -16.73 25.61 -11.36
C HIS A 515 -17.22 25.38 -9.92
N GLN A 516 -16.52 25.90 -8.89
CA GLN A 516 -16.88 25.67 -7.48
C GLN A 516 -18.33 26.02 -7.13
N GLN A 517 -18.92 27.01 -7.82
CA GLN A 517 -20.26 27.50 -7.52
C GLN A 517 -21.38 26.54 -7.91
N THR A 518 -21.19 25.72 -8.96
CA THR A 518 -22.27 24.83 -9.43
C THR A 518 -22.33 23.54 -8.64
N CYS A 519 -21.23 23.15 -7.98
CA CYS A 519 -21.06 21.88 -7.24
C CYS A 519 -21.39 20.61 -8.05
N THR A 520 -21.63 20.71 -9.35
CA THR A 520 -21.80 19.59 -10.27
C THR A 520 -20.44 19.05 -10.68
N PHE A 521 -20.25 17.73 -10.71
CA PHE A 521 -18.99 17.14 -11.19
C PHE A 521 -18.92 17.21 -12.73
N PRO A 522 -17.97 17.97 -13.33
CA PRO A 522 -17.97 18.26 -14.76
C PRO A 522 -17.16 17.23 -15.56
N GLY A 523 -17.45 15.93 -15.39
CA GLY A 523 -16.63 14.82 -15.92
C GLY A 523 -16.33 14.91 -17.42
N ARG A 524 -17.34 15.21 -18.25
CA ARG A 524 -17.17 15.41 -19.71
C ARG A 524 -16.22 16.57 -20.06
N ASN A 525 -16.26 17.67 -19.32
CA ASN A 525 -15.35 18.80 -19.55
C ASN A 525 -13.91 18.41 -19.17
N LEU A 526 -13.75 17.70 -18.04
CA LEU A 526 -12.45 17.18 -17.61
C LEU A 526 -11.89 16.16 -18.60
N TYR A 527 -12.73 15.29 -19.17
CA TYR A 527 -12.34 14.37 -20.24
C TYR A 527 -11.78 15.13 -21.45
N ARG A 528 -12.54 16.10 -21.98
CA ARG A 528 -12.13 16.91 -23.15
C ARG A 528 -10.80 17.62 -22.90
N LEU A 529 -10.63 18.19 -21.71
CA LEU A 529 -9.39 18.82 -21.28
C LEU A 529 -8.20 17.85 -21.31
N CYS A 530 -8.36 16.64 -20.79
CA CYS A 530 -7.29 15.66 -20.71
C CYS A 530 -6.87 15.09 -22.08
N VAL A 531 -7.83 14.90 -22.99
CA VAL A 531 -7.55 14.32 -24.32
C VAL A 531 -7.09 15.34 -25.36
N GLY A 532 -7.29 16.64 -25.08
CA GLY A 532 -6.92 17.77 -25.93
C GLY A 532 -7.63 17.78 -27.28
N ASP A 533 -7.56 18.92 -27.97
CA ASP A 533 -7.96 19.05 -29.37
C ASP A 533 -6.93 18.40 -30.31
N ALA A 534 -7.20 18.36 -31.62
CA ALA A 534 -6.35 17.67 -32.58
C ALA A 534 -4.88 18.14 -32.55
N ASP A 535 -4.67 19.44 -32.28
CA ASP A 535 -3.36 20.10 -32.25
C ASP A 535 -2.93 20.53 -30.83
N GLY A 536 -3.73 20.22 -29.80
CA GLY A 536 -3.50 20.64 -28.42
C GLY A 536 -2.59 19.70 -27.63
N GLU A 537 -2.02 20.21 -26.53
CA GLU A 537 -1.37 19.34 -25.55
C GLU A 537 -2.40 18.36 -24.94
N ARG A 538 -1.98 17.12 -24.72
CA ARG A 538 -2.82 16.06 -24.12
C ARG A 538 -2.08 15.25 -23.06
N CYS A 539 -2.83 14.70 -22.11
CA CYS A 539 -2.34 13.82 -21.05
C CYS A 539 -3.09 12.48 -20.97
N ALA A 540 -4.04 12.25 -21.88
CA ALA A 540 -4.83 11.03 -21.96
C ALA A 540 -5.08 10.60 -23.41
N ASN A 541 -5.28 9.29 -23.59
CA ASN A 541 -5.76 8.70 -24.83
C ASN A 541 -7.24 9.02 -25.04
N ARG A 542 -7.65 9.25 -26.30
CA ARG A 542 -9.06 9.43 -26.66
C ARG A 542 -9.79 8.10 -26.58
N LEU A 543 -11.01 8.12 -26.02
CA LEU A 543 -11.91 6.98 -26.07
C LEU A 543 -12.46 6.80 -27.48
N LEU A 544 -12.73 5.55 -27.87
CA LEU A 544 -13.38 5.20 -29.13
C LEU A 544 -14.71 4.49 -28.86
N PRO A 545 -15.72 4.67 -29.73
CA PRO A 545 -16.93 3.87 -29.70
C PRO A 545 -16.62 2.36 -29.71
N ALA A 546 -17.43 1.57 -29.00
CA ALA A 546 -17.18 0.14 -28.82
C ALA A 546 -17.20 -0.66 -30.14
N ASP A 547 -18.06 -0.29 -31.07
CA ASP A 547 -18.15 -0.85 -32.43
C ASP A 547 -16.88 -0.56 -33.24
N VAL A 548 -16.36 0.67 -33.15
CA VAL A 548 -15.10 1.08 -33.79
C VAL A 548 -13.93 0.29 -33.20
N MET A 549 -13.83 0.20 -31.87
CA MET A 549 -12.79 -0.61 -31.22
C MET A 549 -12.89 -2.08 -31.66
N THR A 550 -14.09 -2.64 -31.67
CA THR A 550 -14.33 -4.05 -32.07
C THR A 550 -13.87 -4.30 -33.52
N ARG A 551 -14.22 -3.39 -34.45
CA ARG A 551 -13.90 -3.52 -35.87
C ARG A 551 -12.41 -3.71 -36.14
N PHE A 552 -11.54 -2.99 -35.43
CA PHE A 552 -10.09 -3.08 -35.64
C PHE A 552 -9.43 -4.13 -34.73
N LEU A 553 -10.00 -4.37 -33.54
CA LEU A 553 -9.44 -5.31 -32.58
C LEU A 553 -9.73 -6.76 -32.91
N VAL A 554 -10.81 -7.07 -33.64
CA VAL A 554 -11.21 -8.43 -34.03
C VAL A 554 -10.98 -8.63 -35.53
N ALA A 555 -10.26 -9.70 -35.90
CA ALA A 555 -10.17 -10.10 -37.29
C ALA A 555 -11.49 -10.74 -37.78
N ASP A 556 -12.05 -10.22 -38.86
CA ASP A 556 -13.22 -10.76 -39.55
C ASP A 556 -12.99 -10.82 -41.07
N PRO A 557 -12.94 -12.01 -41.70
CA PRO A 557 -13.04 -13.35 -41.10
C PRO A 557 -11.84 -13.66 -40.15
N PRO A 558 -11.96 -14.66 -39.26
CA PRO A 558 -10.89 -15.04 -38.35
C PRO A 558 -9.57 -15.32 -39.07
N ALA A 559 -8.49 -14.66 -38.65
CA ALA A 559 -7.17 -14.86 -39.22
C ALA A 559 -6.58 -16.22 -38.79
N PRO A 560 -6.13 -17.08 -39.73
CA PRO A 560 -5.55 -18.39 -39.41
C PRO A 560 -4.15 -18.29 -38.79
N ALA A 561 -3.41 -17.22 -39.08
CA ALA A 561 -2.13 -16.90 -38.45
C ALA A 561 -2.32 -15.84 -37.36
N TRP A 562 -1.56 -15.95 -36.26
CA TRP A 562 -1.59 -14.94 -35.19
C TRP A 562 -1.08 -13.59 -35.69
N ARG A 563 -1.93 -12.57 -35.60
CA ARG A 563 -1.64 -11.20 -36.01
C ARG A 563 -0.54 -10.59 -35.15
N SER A 564 0.38 -9.92 -35.81
CA SER A 564 1.41 -9.08 -35.21
C SER A 564 0.84 -7.90 -34.44
N ALA A 565 1.70 -7.24 -33.65
CA ALA A 565 1.35 -5.98 -33.01
C ALA A 565 0.91 -4.91 -34.03
N LYS A 566 1.57 -4.86 -35.19
CA LYS A 566 1.27 -3.90 -36.26
C LYS A 566 -0.13 -4.16 -36.84
N GLU A 567 -0.43 -5.39 -37.22
CA GLU A 567 -1.74 -5.78 -37.77
C GLU A 567 -2.91 -5.65 -36.78
N ARG A 568 -2.61 -5.56 -35.47
CA ARG A 568 -3.61 -5.45 -34.41
C ARG A 568 -3.86 -4.00 -33.99
N PHE A 569 -2.80 -3.21 -33.86
CA PHE A 569 -2.85 -1.88 -33.25
C PHE A 569 -2.54 -0.74 -34.23
N ALA A 570 -1.70 -0.98 -35.24
CA ALA A 570 -1.24 0.05 -36.19
C ALA A 570 -1.81 -0.20 -37.59
N CYS A 571 -3.13 -0.31 -37.68
CA CYS A 571 -3.85 -0.45 -38.95
C CYS A 571 -3.95 0.91 -39.63
N ASP A 572 -3.55 1.02 -40.89
CA ASP A 572 -3.53 2.29 -41.62
C ASP A 572 -4.93 2.94 -41.75
N GLU A 573 -5.99 2.12 -41.73
CA GLU A 573 -7.40 2.57 -41.78
C GLU A 573 -7.99 2.95 -40.40
N ALA A 574 -7.24 2.73 -39.31
CA ALA A 574 -7.75 2.99 -37.98
C ALA A 574 -7.81 4.50 -37.65
N PRO A 575 -8.81 4.95 -36.88
CA PRO A 575 -8.90 6.34 -36.49
C PRO A 575 -7.70 6.77 -35.63
N VAL A 576 -7.38 8.06 -35.71
CA VAL A 576 -6.30 8.67 -34.90
C VAL A 576 -6.50 8.35 -33.43
N GLY A 577 -5.47 7.82 -32.78
CA GLY A 577 -5.48 7.44 -31.36
C GLY A 577 -5.87 5.98 -31.09
N TYR A 578 -6.34 5.23 -32.09
CA TYR A 578 -6.66 3.81 -31.94
C TYR A 578 -5.46 3.01 -31.41
N GLU A 579 -4.29 3.15 -32.02
CA GLU A 579 -3.10 2.37 -31.64
C GLU A 579 -2.78 2.50 -30.14
N ALA A 580 -2.75 3.73 -29.63
CA ALA A 580 -2.44 4.01 -28.24
C ALA A 580 -3.53 3.47 -27.30
N LEU A 581 -4.81 3.66 -27.62
CA LEU A 581 -5.92 3.17 -26.81
C LEU A 581 -6.00 1.63 -26.83
N ALA A 582 -5.91 1.02 -28.01
CA ALA A 582 -6.01 -0.44 -28.17
C ALA A 582 -4.84 -1.15 -27.49
N SER A 583 -3.63 -0.59 -27.58
CA SER A 583 -2.46 -1.09 -26.84
C SER A 583 -2.65 -0.94 -25.32
N ALA A 584 -3.10 0.23 -24.84
CA ALA A 584 -3.41 0.44 -23.42
C ALA A 584 -4.51 -0.51 -22.91
N TRP A 585 -5.54 -0.74 -23.72
CA TRP A 585 -6.60 -1.71 -23.43
C TRP A 585 -6.05 -3.14 -23.36
N TRP A 586 -5.22 -3.55 -24.32
CA TRP A 586 -4.69 -4.90 -24.38
C TRP A 586 -3.82 -5.26 -23.16
N TRP A 587 -3.03 -4.30 -22.68
CA TRP A 587 -1.98 -4.52 -21.68
C TRP A 587 -2.28 -3.96 -20.29
N SER A 588 -2.76 -2.71 -20.23
CA SER A 588 -2.94 -1.98 -18.97
C SER A 588 -4.30 -2.23 -18.34
N ALA A 589 -5.33 -2.58 -19.14
CA ALA A 589 -6.68 -2.79 -18.63
C ALA A 589 -6.84 -4.03 -17.75
N ARG A 590 -5.81 -4.89 -17.59
CA ARG A 590 -5.82 -5.94 -16.56
C ARG A 590 -6.14 -5.39 -15.15
N ARG A 591 -5.81 -4.11 -14.91
CA ARG A 591 -6.14 -3.38 -13.67
C ARG A 591 -7.63 -3.01 -13.54
N LEU A 592 -8.41 -3.18 -14.61
CA LEU A 592 -9.86 -3.01 -14.65
C LEU A 592 -10.61 -4.32 -14.46
N LEU A 593 -9.93 -5.48 -14.51
CA LEU A 593 -10.57 -6.77 -14.28
C LEU A 593 -11.32 -6.86 -12.93
N PRO A 594 -10.84 -6.27 -11.81
CA PRO A 594 -11.62 -6.31 -10.56
C PRO A 594 -12.98 -5.63 -10.73
N TRP A 595 -13.05 -4.56 -11.53
CA TRP A 595 -14.31 -3.88 -11.82
C TRP A 595 -15.16 -4.63 -12.86
N LEU A 596 -14.55 -5.20 -13.89
CA LEU A 596 -15.24 -6.04 -14.89
C LEU A 596 -15.81 -7.34 -14.28
N GLN A 597 -15.23 -7.82 -13.19
CA GLN A 597 -15.64 -9.00 -12.43
C GLN A 597 -16.08 -8.65 -11.00
N ARG A 598 -16.59 -7.43 -10.79
CA ARG A 598 -16.96 -6.88 -9.47
C ARG A 598 -17.93 -7.75 -8.67
N ASP A 599 -18.91 -8.36 -9.34
CA ASP A 599 -19.87 -9.26 -8.71
C ASP A 599 -19.17 -10.50 -8.13
N TYR A 600 -18.23 -11.09 -8.90
CA TYR A 600 -17.43 -12.22 -8.45
C TYR A 600 -16.56 -11.82 -7.24
N VAL A 601 -15.83 -10.70 -7.32
CA VAL A 601 -14.97 -10.22 -6.22
C VAL A 601 -15.79 -10.00 -4.95
N ALA A 602 -16.96 -9.38 -5.04
CA ALA A 602 -17.83 -9.15 -3.89
C ALA A 602 -18.36 -10.46 -3.29
N SER A 603 -18.77 -11.42 -4.13
CA SER A 603 -19.29 -12.72 -3.68
C SER A 603 -18.22 -13.65 -3.11
N ALA A 604 -17.01 -13.64 -3.67
CA ALA A 604 -15.94 -14.55 -3.28
C ALA A 604 -15.22 -14.06 -2.02
N PHE A 605 -15.20 -12.74 -1.78
CA PHE A 605 -14.45 -12.12 -0.68
C PHE A 605 -15.31 -11.14 0.14
N PRO A 606 -16.47 -11.55 0.70
CA PRO A 606 -17.42 -10.64 1.34
C PRO A 606 -16.88 -9.94 2.60
N HIS A 607 -15.83 -10.48 3.22
CA HIS A 607 -15.22 -9.94 4.44
C HIS A 607 -13.79 -9.41 4.24
N TYR A 608 -13.31 -9.37 2.99
CA TYR A 608 -11.97 -8.85 2.71
C TYR A 608 -11.99 -7.32 2.70
N ASP A 609 -11.25 -6.70 3.62
CA ASP A 609 -11.09 -5.25 3.69
C ASP A 609 -9.67 -4.80 3.27
N PRO A 610 -9.45 -4.49 1.99
CA PRO A 610 -8.15 -4.01 1.51
C PRO A 610 -7.85 -2.58 1.98
N LEU A 611 -8.84 -1.88 2.54
CA LEU A 611 -8.66 -0.55 3.15
C LEU A 611 -8.07 -0.65 4.55
N SER A 612 -7.98 -1.82 5.16
CA SER A 612 -7.39 -1.95 6.49
C SER A 612 -5.94 -1.45 6.53
N ASP A 613 -5.43 -1.05 7.69
CA ASP A 613 -4.06 -0.56 7.87
C ASP A 613 -2.99 -1.66 7.76
N ARG A 614 -3.30 -2.78 7.10
CA ARG A 614 -2.50 -4.01 7.04
C ARG A 614 -1.99 -4.27 5.62
N ASP A 615 -0.76 -4.78 5.53
CA ASP A 615 -0.06 -5.03 4.27
C ASP A 615 -0.46 -6.39 3.69
N ASP A 616 -1.75 -6.50 3.37
CA ASP A 616 -2.38 -7.75 3.00
C ASP A 616 -2.25 -8.02 1.51
N ASP A 617 -2.06 -9.29 1.20
CA ASP A 617 -2.04 -9.75 -0.17
C ASP A 617 -3.46 -9.82 -0.73
N LEU A 618 -3.60 -9.41 -1.99
CA LEU A 618 -4.86 -9.56 -2.72
C LEU A 618 -5.32 -11.03 -2.65
N PRO A 619 -6.59 -11.31 -2.30
CA PRO A 619 -7.08 -12.68 -2.11
C PRO A 619 -7.27 -13.42 -3.45
N TYR A 620 -7.10 -12.70 -4.55
CA TYR A 620 -7.18 -13.23 -5.90
C TYR A 620 -5.84 -13.12 -6.65
N ASP A 621 -5.74 -13.88 -7.73
CA ASP A 621 -4.68 -13.83 -8.73
C ASP A 621 -5.25 -13.48 -10.12
N LEU A 622 -4.35 -13.07 -11.01
CA LEU A 622 -4.62 -13.04 -12.45
C LEU A 622 -4.24 -14.39 -13.04
N ASP A 623 -5.20 -15.03 -13.70
CA ASP A 623 -5.04 -16.32 -14.35
C ASP A 623 -5.34 -16.22 -15.84
N HIS A 624 -4.71 -17.09 -16.62
CA HIS A 624 -4.99 -17.25 -18.04
C HIS A 624 -6.12 -18.26 -18.26
N LEU A 625 -7.12 -17.90 -19.06
CA LEU A 625 -8.20 -18.80 -19.46
C LEU A 625 -7.64 -20.00 -20.23
N CYS A 626 -6.82 -19.74 -21.26
CA CYS A 626 -5.97 -20.74 -21.89
C CYS A 626 -4.58 -20.71 -21.23
N PRO A 627 -4.15 -21.80 -20.57
CA PRO A 627 -2.96 -21.83 -19.70
C PRO A 627 -1.68 -21.34 -20.36
N HIS A 628 -0.82 -20.69 -19.57
CA HIS A 628 0.49 -20.23 -20.06
C HIS A 628 1.36 -21.39 -20.59
N ALA A 629 1.32 -22.58 -19.99
CA ALA A 629 2.10 -23.72 -20.49
C ALA A 629 1.75 -24.15 -21.93
N ASP A 630 0.54 -23.84 -22.41
CA ASP A 630 0.11 -24.22 -23.75
C ASP A 630 0.74 -23.39 -24.86
N TRP A 631 0.98 -22.09 -24.62
CA TRP A 631 1.52 -21.17 -25.63
C TRP A 631 2.84 -20.51 -25.22
N GLY A 632 3.17 -20.45 -23.93
CA GLY A 632 4.35 -19.82 -23.37
C GLY A 632 5.54 -20.75 -23.12
N ALA A 633 5.39 -22.05 -23.39
CA ALA A 633 6.47 -23.03 -23.25
C ALA A 633 7.70 -22.73 -24.14
N HIS A 634 8.84 -23.33 -23.77
CA HIS A 634 10.06 -23.24 -24.59
C HIS A 634 9.79 -23.73 -26.02
N TRP A 635 10.30 -22.99 -27.01
CA TRP A 635 9.92 -23.22 -28.41
C TRP A 635 10.21 -24.64 -28.91
N ALA A 636 11.32 -25.24 -28.49
CA ALA A 636 11.69 -26.60 -28.90
C ALA A 636 10.65 -27.67 -28.50
N GLY A 637 10.00 -27.50 -27.35
CA GLY A 637 8.92 -28.39 -26.92
C GLY A 637 7.58 -28.02 -27.57
N LEU A 638 7.32 -26.72 -27.74
CA LEU A 638 6.08 -26.24 -28.36
C LEU A 638 6.00 -26.60 -29.86
N SER A 639 7.09 -26.50 -30.60
CA SER A 639 7.11 -26.74 -32.05
C SER A 639 6.73 -28.17 -32.43
N GLY A 640 7.00 -29.14 -31.54
CA GLY A 640 6.57 -30.53 -31.74
C GLY A 640 5.07 -30.76 -31.55
N ARG A 641 4.34 -29.78 -31.02
CA ARG A 641 2.88 -29.82 -30.82
C ARG A 641 2.11 -29.08 -31.90
N ILE A 642 2.78 -28.42 -32.84
CA ILE A 642 2.14 -27.61 -33.89
C ILE A 642 1.94 -28.46 -35.14
N ASP A 643 0.68 -28.57 -35.57
CA ASP A 643 0.25 -29.23 -36.80
C ASP A 643 -0.34 -28.19 -37.75
N ALA A 644 0.52 -27.29 -38.23
CA ALA A 644 0.14 -26.17 -39.09
C ALA A 644 1.28 -25.79 -40.07
N PRO A 645 0.96 -25.14 -41.21
CA PRO A 645 1.93 -24.64 -42.17
C PRO A 645 3.04 -23.79 -41.53
N ALA A 646 4.24 -23.85 -42.10
CA ALA A 646 5.43 -23.18 -41.56
C ALA A 646 5.24 -21.67 -41.34
N GLY A 647 4.46 -20.99 -42.20
CA GLY A 647 4.13 -19.57 -42.02
C GLY A 647 3.32 -19.29 -40.75
N ILE A 648 2.30 -20.13 -40.48
CA ILE A 648 1.45 -20.02 -39.28
C ILE A 648 2.27 -20.35 -38.03
N ALA A 649 3.09 -21.39 -38.07
CA ALA A 649 4.00 -21.74 -36.97
C ALA A 649 5.01 -20.61 -36.67
N SER A 650 5.53 -19.94 -37.71
CA SER A 650 6.41 -18.78 -37.55
C SER A 650 5.71 -17.60 -36.88
N ALA A 651 4.46 -17.30 -37.29
CA ALA A 651 3.64 -16.28 -36.64
C ALA A 651 3.38 -16.61 -35.17
N MET A 652 3.07 -17.87 -34.85
CA MET A 652 2.92 -18.34 -33.48
C MET A 652 4.20 -18.09 -32.67
N ARG A 653 5.38 -18.41 -33.23
CA ARG A 653 6.66 -18.19 -32.57
C ARG A 653 6.87 -16.73 -32.17
N GLY A 654 6.55 -15.80 -33.08
CA GLY A 654 6.76 -14.37 -32.88
C GLY A 654 5.75 -13.71 -31.94
N TRP A 655 4.49 -14.16 -31.97
CA TRP A 655 3.38 -13.40 -31.39
C TRP A 655 2.64 -14.09 -30.24
N ARG A 656 3.06 -15.28 -29.82
CA ARG A 656 2.43 -16.02 -28.70
C ARG A 656 2.33 -15.25 -27.40
N SER A 657 3.38 -14.54 -27.03
CA SER A 657 3.40 -13.74 -25.81
C SER A 657 2.51 -12.51 -25.91
N LEU A 658 2.30 -11.99 -27.14
CA LEU A 658 1.39 -10.87 -27.39
C LEU A 658 -0.06 -11.29 -27.20
N LEU A 659 -0.45 -12.39 -27.86
CA LEU A 659 -1.82 -12.88 -27.83
C LEU A 659 -2.17 -13.48 -26.46
N GLY A 660 -1.31 -14.37 -25.94
CA GLY A 660 -1.56 -15.11 -24.71
C GLY A 660 -1.66 -14.24 -23.46
N ASN A 661 -1.00 -13.07 -23.44
CA ASN A 661 -1.07 -12.12 -22.33
C ASN A 661 -2.08 -10.98 -22.55
N GLY A 662 -2.85 -11.00 -23.65
CA GLY A 662 -3.91 -10.03 -23.86
C GLY A 662 -5.00 -10.16 -22.80
N ILE A 663 -5.62 -9.04 -22.42
CA ILE A 663 -6.72 -9.01 -21.42
C ILE A 663 -7.83 -10.03 -21.72
N GLY A 664 -8.09 -10.30 -23.01
CA GLY A 664 -9.07 -11.30 -23.44
C GLY A 664 -8.76 -12.72 -22.96
N ASN A 665 -7.51 -13.06 -22.66
CA ASN A 665 -7.13 -14.34 -22.06
C ASN A 665 -7.02 -14.29 -20.52
N LEU A 666 -7.25 -13.15 -19.87
CA LEU A 666 -7.05 -12.99 -18.44
C LEU A 666 -8.37 -12.96 -17.66
N ARG A 667 -8.39 -13.57 -16.48
CA ARG A 667 -9.47 -13.47 -15.49
C ARG A 667 -8.90 -13.22 -14.10
N ILE A 668 -9.72 -12.67 -13.21
CA ILE A 668 -9.47 -12.75 -11.77
C ILE A 668 -10.09 -14.04 -11.27
N VAL A 669 -9.39 -14.68 -10.34
CA VAL A 669 -9.83 -15.91 -9.69
C VAL A 669 -9.21 -15.94 -8.29
N ASP A 670 -9.91 -16.57 -7.35
CA ASP A 670 -9.38 -16.89 -6.04
C ASP A 670 -7.98 -17.52 -6.14
N ALA A 671 -7.06 -16.98 -5.35
CA ALA A 671 -5.65 -17.35 -5.43
C ALA A 671 -5.40 -18.83 -5.06
N SER A 672 -6.28 -19.45 -4.27
CA SER A 672 -6.23 -20.89 -3.96
C SER A 672 -6.76 -21.73 -5.12
N VAL A 673 -7.88 -21.32 -5.74
CA VAL A 673 -8.45 -21.98 -6.92
C VAL A 673 -7.46 -21.97 -8.08
N ASN A 674 -6.85 -20.82 -8.37
CA ASN A 674 -5.85 -20.69 -9.45
C ASN A 674 -4.70 -21.71 -9.32
N ARG A 675 -4.27 -21.98 -8.09
CA ARG A 675 -3.18 -22.92 -7.83
C ARG A 675 -3.60 -24.37 -7.95
N GLY A 676 -4.86 -24.66 -7.59
CA GLY A 676 -5.47 -25.97 -7.84
C GLY A 676 -5.64 -26.23 -9.34
N ASP A 677 -6.02 -25.20 -10.09
CA ASP A 677 -6.15 -25.26 -11.55
C ASP A 677 -4.80 -25.55 -12.22
N GLY A 678 -3.73 -24.87 -11.82
CA GLY A 678 -2.42 -25.03 -12.46
C GLY A 678 -2.50 -24.78 -13.98
N ASP A 679 -2.00 -25.74 -14.77
CA ASP A 679 -1.99 -25.66 -16.24
C ASP A 679 -3.17 -26.41 -16.91
N ILE A 680 -4.26 -26.70 -16.19
CA ILE A 680 -5.40 -27.42 -16.78
C ILE A 680 -6.17 -26.54 -17.80
N PRO A 681 -6.74 -27.12 -18.87
CA PRO A 681 -7.48 -26.36 -19.88
C PRO A 681 -8.82 -25.83 -19.34
N LEU A 682 -9.36 -24.78 -19.95
CA LEU A 682 -10.61 -24.12 -19.53
C LEU A 682 -11.82 -25.06 -19.31
N PRO A 683 -12.06 -26.10 -20.13
CA PRO A 683 -13.15 -27.04 -19.88
C PRO A 683 -13.01 -27.83 -18.57
N ALA A 684 -11.79 -28.00 -18.07
CA ALA A 684 -11.54 -28.61 -16.76
C ALA A 684 -11.68 -27.58 -15.62
N LYS A 685 -11.35 -26.30 -15.88
CA LYS A 685 -11.55 -25.18 -14.94
C LYS A 685 -13.04 -24.88 -14.67
N VAL A 686 -13.93 -25.26 -15.60
CA VAL A 686 -15.38 -25.01 -15.52
C VAL A 686 -16.14 -26.32 -15.70
N PRO A 687 -16.53 -26.99 -14.61
CA PRO A 687 -17.36 -28.19 -14.67
C PRO A 687 -18.63 -27.97 -15.50
N GLY A 688 -18.95 -28.90 -16.40
CA GLY A 688 -20.10 -28.81 -17.31
C GLY A 688 -19.89 -27.93 -18.54
N LEU A 689 -18.73 -27.28 -18.72
CA LEU A 689 -18.47 -26.45 -19.91
C LEU A 689 -18.43 -27.26 -21.21
N ALA A 690 -18.04 -28.53 -21.17
CA ALA A 690 -17.96 -29.41 -22.34
C ALA A 690 -19.24 -30.21 -22.62
N ASP A 691 -20.26 -30.12 -21.76
CA ASP A 691 -21.48 -30.93 -21.87
C ASP A 691 -22.32 -30.57 -23.10
N THR A 692 -23.20 -31.46 -23.57
CA THR A 692 -24.05 -31.14 -24.74
C THR A 692 -24.91 -29.89 -24.51
N GLN A 693 -25.41 -29.69 -23.30
CA GLN A 693 -26.14 -28.49 -22.89
C GLN A 693 -25.34 -27.74 -21.81
N LEU A 694 -25.35 -26.41 -21.86
CA LEU A 694 -24.68 -25.60 -20.86
C LEU A 694 -25.49 -25.66 -19.56
N THR A 695 -24.88 -26.17 -18.49
CA THR A 695 -25.51 -26.21 -17.16
C THR A 695 -25.61 -24.81 -16.58
N GLN A 696 -26.53 -24.62 -15.62
CA GLN A 696 -26.66 -23.34 -14.91
C GLN A 696 -25.38 -22.98 -14.14
N GLU A 697 -24.71 -23.97 -13.56
CA GLU A 697 -23.43 -23.82 -12.86
C GLU A 697 -22.32 -23.37 -13.80
N ALA A 698 -22.20 -23.99 -14.98
CA ALA A 698 -21.22 -23.60 -15.99
C ALA A 698 -21.49 -22.19 -16.52
N ALA A 699 -22.77 -21.84 -16.74
CA ALA A 699 -23.16 -20.48 -17.14
C ALA A 699 -22.79 -19.44 -16.06
N ALA A 700 -23.02 -19.74 -14.78
CA ALA A 700 -22.65 -18.87 -13.67
C ALA A 700 -21.12 -18.72 -13.55
N ALA A 701 -20.37 -19.81 -13.71
CA ALA A 701 -18.91 -19.77 -13.72
C ALA A 701 -18.35 -18.96 -14.90
N MET A 702 -18.95 -19.08 -16.10
CA MET A 702 -18.60 -18.23 -17.24
C MET A 702 -18.87 -16.76 -16.93
N ALA A 703 -20.03 -16.43 -16.36
CA ALA A 703 -20.36 -15.06 -15.97
C ALA A 703 -19.37 -14.48 -14.95
N ALA A 704 -18.96 -15.26 -13.94
CA ALA A 704 -17.95 -14.88 -12.96
C ALA A 704 -16.59 -14.55 -13.61
N MET A 705 -16.26 -15.21 -14.72
CA MET A 705 -15.07 -14.95 -15.52
C MET A 705 -15.26 -13.83 -16.55
N ALA A 706 -16.43 -13.17 -16.59
CA ALA A 706 -16.84 -12.25 -17.65
C ALA A 706 -16.69 -12.89 -19.05
N LEU A 707 -17.24 -14.10 -19.20
CA LEU A 707 -17.36 -14.83 -20.46
C LEU A 707 -18.82 -14.84 -20.91
N ASP A 708 -19.06 -14.48 -22.18
CA ASP A 708 -20.35 -14.65 -22.83
C ASP A 708 -20.58 -16.14 -23.17
N PRO A 709 -21.68 -16.76 -22.72
CA PRO A 709 -22.10 -18.10 -23.13
C PRO A 709 -22.13 -18.32 -24.66
N ALA A 710 -22.40 -17.29 -25.46
CA ALA A 710 -22.37 -17.38 -26.92
C ALA A 710 -20.97 -17.70 -27.47
N GLY A 711 -19.91 -17.33 -26.74
CA GLY A 711 -18.52 -17.64 -27.07
C GLY A 711 -18.06 -19.05 -26.67
N ARG A 712 -18.92 -19.86 -26.04
CA ARG A 712 -18.56 -21.18 -25.49
C ARG A 712 -17.85 -22.09 -26.50
N ALA A 713 -18.44 -22.28 -27.67
CA ALA A 713 -17.90 -23.19 -28.69
C ALA A 713 -16.48 -22.80 -29.12
N MET A 714 -16.22 -21.49 -29.20
CA MET A 714 -14.93 -20.95 -29.55
C MET A 714 -13.88 -21.19 -28.46
N TRP A 715 -14.26 -21.01 -27.19
CA TRP A 715 -13.37 -21.29 -26.06
C TRP A 715 -13.06 -22.78 -25.88
N LEU A 716 -14.03 -23.66 -26.16
CA LEU A 716 -13.80 -25.11 -26.21
C LEU A 716 -12.79 -25.49 -27.31
N ALA A 717 -12.89 -24.84 -28.48
CA ALA A 717 -11.93 -25.05 -29.57
C ALA A 717 -10.55 -24.43 -29.28
N ALA A 718 -10.48 -23.35 -28.49
CA ALA A 718 -9.24 -22.65 -28.15
C ALA A 718 -8.40 -23.37 -27.07
N SER A 719 -9.05 -23.98 -26.08
CA SER A 719 -8.41 -24.61 -24.92
C SER A 719 -8.69 -26.11 -24.89
N THR A 720 -7.83 -26.89 -25.55
CA THR A 720 -7.97 -28.34 -25.69
C THR A 720 -7.06 -29.11 -24.71
N PRO A 721 -7.46 -30.31 -24.23
CA PRO A 721 -6.66 -31.09 -23.28
C PRO A 721 -5.39 -31.76 -23.87
N ASP A 722 -5.34 -31.97 -25.18
CA ASP A 722 -4.27 -32.72 -25.85
C ASP A 722 -3.01 -31.88 -26.15
N GLY A 723 -3.08 -30.57 -25.89
CA GLY A 723 -1.95 -29.65 -26.04
C GLY A 723 -1.46 -29.44 -27.48
N ARG A 724 -2.15 -30.00 -28.49
CA ARG A 724 -1.80 -29.86 -29.92
C ARG A 724 -2.36 -28.54 -30.47
N TRP A 725 -1.63 -27.93 -31.40
CA TRP A 725 -1.98 -26.69 -32.07
C TRP A 725 -2.14 -26.92 -33.57
N ASP A 726 -3.35 -27.30 -33.99
CA ASP A 726 -3.74 -27.32 -35.40
C ASP A 726 -4.22 -25.92 -35.86
N GLU A 727 -4.44 -25.76 -37.17
CA GLU A 727 -4.92 -24.48 -37.73
C GLU A 727 -6.24 -24.02 -37.11
N ALA A 728 -7.16 -24.95 -36.82
CA ALA A 728 -8.47 -24.64 -36.27
C ALA A 728 -8.38 -24.08 -34.85
N ARG A 729 -7.58 -24.71 -33.98
CA ARG A 729 -7.33 -24.24 -32.60
C ARG A 729 -6.57 -22.92 -32.60
N LEU A 730 -5.58 -22.74 -33.49
CA LEU A 730 -4.82 -21.49 -33.59
C LEU A 730 -5.72 -20.31 -33.94
N ALA A 731 -6.61 -20.49 -34.93
CA ALA A 731 -7.63 -19.52 -35.30
C ALA A 731 -8.63 -19.29 -34.17
N ALA A 732 -9.11 -20.35 -33.52
CA ALA A 732 -10.06 -20.28 -32.42
C ALA A 732 -9.50 -19.51 -31.21
N PHE A 733 -8.25 -19.78 -30.81
CA PHE A 733 -7.63 -19.07 -29.68
C PHE A 733 -7.42 -17.59 -29.97
N GLN A 734 -6.95 -17.24 -31.17
CA GLN A 734 -6.85 -15.84 -31.56
C GLN A 734 -8.22 -15.15 -31.52
N ASN A 735 -9.24 -15.77 -32.13
CA ASN A 735 -10.56 -15.18 -32.20
C ASN A 735 -11.23 -15.07 -30.82
N ALA A 736 -11.05 -16.06 -29.95
CA ALA A 736 -11.57 -16.05 -28.59
C ALA A 736 -11.00 -14.90 -27.75
N VAL A 737 -9.68 -14.73 -27.78
CA VAL A 737 -9.01 -13.65 -27.04
C VAL A 737 -9.39 -12.28 -27.59
N GLU A 738 -9.43 -12.12 -28.92
CA GLU A 738 -9.83 -10.87 -29.57
C GLU A 738 -11.27 -10.48 -29.27
N ARG A 739 -12.22 -11.41 -29.46
CA ARG A 739 -13.64 -11.16 -29.23
C ARG A 739 -13.92 -10.89 -27.76
N ARG A 740 -13.33 -11.64 -26.83
CA ARG A 740 -13.48 -11.34 -25.40
C ARG A 740 -12.87 -10.00 -25.04
N SER A 741 -11.71 -9.65 -25.61
CA SER A 741 -11.10 -8.33 -25.39
C SER A 741 -12.03 -7.20 -25.85
N ALA A 742 -12.67 -7.35 -27.02
CA ALA A 742 -13.66 -6.40 -27.52
C ALA A 742 -14.95 -6.38 -26.69
N GLU A 743 -15.41 -7.53 -26.20
CA GLU A 743 -16.58 -7.65 -25.31
C GLU A 743 -16.36 -6.93 -23.98
N LEU A 744 -15.22 -7.16 -23.35
CA LEU A 744 -14.85 -6.47 -22.12
C LEU A 744 -14.76 -4.95 -22.33
N TYR A 745 -14.28 -4.50 -23.50
CA TYR A 745 -14.25 -3.06 -23.82
C TYR A 745 -15.65 -2.52 -24.03
N ARG A 746 -16.53 -3.28 -24.70
CA ARG A 746 -17.92 -2.89 -24.92
C ARG A 746 -18.66 -2.76 -23.60
N ARG A 747 -18.56 -3.75 -22.71
CA ARG A 747 -19.11 -3.65 -21.35
C ARG A 747 -18.55 -2.44 -20.60
N TYR A 748 -17.23 -2.22 -20.66
CA TYR A 748 -16.62 -1.01 -20.10
C TYR A 748 -17.21 0.28 -20.68
N PHE A 749 -17.44 0.31 -21.99
CA PHE A 749 -17.95 1.48 -22.70
C PHE A 749 -19.43 1.77 -22.37
N GLU A 750 -20.24 0.71 -22.34
CA GLU A 750 -21.70 0.75 -22.20
C GLU A 750 -22.16 0.85 -20.74
N ASP A 751 -21.61 0.04 -19.81
CA ASP A 751 -21.94 0.10 -18.37
C ASP A 751 -21.63 1.49 -17.79
N LEU A 752 -20.65 2.19 -18.39
CA LEU A 752 -20.28 3.54 -18.02
C LEU A 752 -20.88 4.60 -18.94
N GLU A 753 -21.71 4.25 -19.93
CA GLU A 753 -22.40 5.18 -20.84
C GLU A 753 -21.48 6.25 -21.49
N PHE A 754 -20.25 5.89 -21.88
CA PHE A 754 -19.29 6.84 -22.46
C PHE A 754 -19.76 7.47 -23.78
N ALA A 755 -20.78 6.90 -24.43
CA ALA A 755 -21.44 7.51 -25.59
C ALA A 755 -21.87 8.96 -25.31
N SER A 756 -22.35 9.26 -24.10
CA SER A 756 -22.76 10.60 -23.67
C SER A 756 -21.62 11.63 -23.70
N TRP A 757 -20.37 11.19 -23.47
CA TRP A 757 -19.20 12.06 -23.55
C TRP A 757 -18.77 12.36 -24.98
N LEU A 758 -18.98 11.40 -25.89
CA LEU A 758 -18.51 11.46 -27.28
C LEU A 758 -19.49 12.14 -28.25
N GLN A 759 -20.75 12.34 -27.87
CA GLN A 759 -21.69 13.11 -28.69
C GLN A 759 -21.13 14.53 -28.95
N ALA A 760 -21.35 15.09 -30.14
CA ALA A 760 -21.05 16.51 -30.38
C ALA A 760 -22.08 17.36 -29.63
N ASP A 761 -21.67 18.52 -29.10
CA ASP A 761 -22.66 19.46 -28.58
C ASP A 761 -23.57 19.90 -29.73
N GLY A 762 -24.88 19.84 -29.54
CA GLY A 762 -25.87 20.20 -30.56
C GLY A 762 -25.60 21.61 -31.08
N VAL A 763 -24.99 21.71 -32.25
CA VAL A 763 -24.86 22.95 -33.01
C VAL A 763 -26.28 23.35 -33.45
N GLY A 764 -26.83 24.34 -32.74
CA GLY A 764 -27.86 25.27 -33.21
C GLY A 764 -29.00 24.72 -34.06
N GLN A 765 -30.06 24.22 -33.42
CA GLN A 765 -31.42 24.47 -33.91
C GLN A 765 -31.73 25.97 -33.74
N ASN A 766 -31.15 26.82 -34.58
CA ASN A 766 -31.51 28.24 -34.71
C ASN A 766 -31.03 28.81 -36.07
N ALA A 767 -31.05 28.01 -37.13
CA ALA A 767 -30.75 28.43 -38.50
C ALA A 767 -31.88 28.08 -39.47
N SER A 768 -33.14 28.26 -39.04
CA SER A 768 -34.32 28.08 -39.90
C SER A 768 -35.40 29.14 -39.68
N ARG A 769 -35.01 30.35 -39.25
CA ARG A 769 -35.92 31.51 -39.11
C ARG A 769 -35.45 32.79 -39.81
N GLU A 770 -34.51 32.71 -40.75
CA GLU A 770 -34.11 33.86 -41.58
C GLU A 770 -34.19 33.58 -43.08
N HIS A 771 -35.25 32.90 -43.53
CA HIS A 771 -35.63 32.80 -44.95
C HIS A 771 -37.13 33.06 -45.15
N GLU A 772 -37.67 34.05 -44.45
CA GLU A 772 -38.88 34.79 -44.86
C GLU A 772 -38.65 36.28 -44.57
N ALA A 773 -37.95 36.94 -45.50
CA ALA A 773 -38.03 38.36 -45.81
C ALA A 773 -37.75 38.55 -47.30
#